data_AF-A0A3S3MJV4-F1
#
_entry.id   AF-A0A3S3MJV4-F1
#
_cell.length_a   1.000
_cell.length_b   1.000
_cell.length_c   1.000
_cell.angle_alpha   90.00
_cell.angle_beta   90.00
_cell.angle_gamma   90.00
#
_symmetry.space_group_name_H-M   'P 1'
#
loop_
_entity.id
_entity.type
_entity.pdbx_description
1 polymer ?
#
loop_
_entity_poly.entity_id
_entity_poly.type
_entity_poly.pdbx_seq_one_letter_code
_entity_poly.pdbx_strand_id
1 'polypeptide(L)'
;MEKDEEKKVMNGESIGGGGGIVTVDPKPSKGIVSRMVDAVEKLIVWAMYDSSEPQYYLSGNFAPVVEETPPCKNLTDCLNGEFVRVGSNPKFPPVAGYHWFDGDGMVHGMCIKDGKATYVSRYVRTSRFKQENFFGGAKFMKIGDLKGIFGLLMVNVQMLRAKLKVLDVSFGTGTDVLKVMEDGDLQTLGMLDYDKRLSHSFTAHPKIDPFTEEMFTFGYSQTPPYVTYRVITKDGIMLDPVPITIPEPVMMHDFAITENYAIFMDLPMYFRPKEMVKGKLIYSFDATKKAHFGVLPRYAKDELQIRWFELPNCFIFHNANAWEDDDEIVLITCRLENLDMEVASGRLKENLENTKNELYEMRFNMKTGVASQKQLSVSAVDFPQINGCYTGRKQRFVYSAIHDNIPKVRGIVKFDLDAEPEGEKSQLEVGGNIQGIFELGPGRVGSEAIFVPRKPGITSEEDDGYLIFFVHDENTGKSEVNVIDAKTMSADPVAIIELPNRVPYGFHALFVSEKRKRKKSIREQTMEKENETKKEMKKENIGGGGIVTVDPKPSKGIVSRMVDAVEKLIVWSMHDSSKPLHYLSGNFAPTVEETPPCKNLPIKGFLPDCLDGEFVRVGPNPKFAPVAGYHWFDGDGMVHGMRIKDGKATYVSRYVKTSRFKQEEYFGGAKFMKIGDLKGMFGLFMVHMQMLRAKLKVLDVSYGTGTDVLKVLEDGDLQTLGMLDYDKRLSHSFTAHPKVDPFTDEMFTFGYSHTQPYVTYRVITKDGIMLDPVPITIPEPVMMHDFAITENYAIFMDLPLYFRPKEMVKGKLIFSFDTTKKARFGVLPRYAKDELQMRWFELPNCFIFHNANAWEEGDEIVLITCRLENPDLDMVSGIVKEKLENFKNELYEMRFDMKTGAASQKQLSISAVDFPRINESYTGRKQRFVYGTILNDITNVKGIIKFDLHVEPQGGKSKLEVGGNIQGIFELGPGRFGSEAIFVPRKPGVTSEEDDGYLIFFVHDENTGKSEVNVIDARTMSADPVAIVELPHRVPFGFHAFFVSEKTVFELARDVELAGESI
;
A
#
# COMPACT_ATOMS: atom_id res chain seq x y z
N MET A 1 -12.55 -16.34 -3.47
CA MET A 1 -11.68 -17.22 -4.27
C MET A 1 -10.69 -16.35 -5.02
N GLU A 2 -9.98 -15.41 -4.39
CA GLU A 2 -9.22 -14.37 -5.08
C GLU A 2 -7.67 -14.45 -5.12
N LYS A 3 -7.00 -15.40 -4.45
CA LYS A 3 -5.55 -15.74 -4.55
C LYS A 3 -4.99 -16.14 -5.89
N ASP A 4 -5.80 -16.08 -6.93
CA ASP A 4 -5.35 -16.09 -8.32
C ASP A 4 -5.93 -14.83 -9.05
N GLU A 5 -5.97 -13.59 -8.49
CA GLU A 5 -6.09 -12.31 -9.27
C GLU A 5 -5.14 -11.02 -8.99
N GLU A 6 -3.80 -11.05 -9.26
CA GLU A 6 -2.56 -10.33 -8.82
C GLU A 6 -1.16 -11.08 -9.14
N LYS A 7 -0.72 -11.53 -10.36
CA LYS A 7 0.69 -12.07 -10.68
C LYS A 7 1.43 -11.88 -12.07
N LYS A 8 1.04 -10.99 -13.00
CA LYS A 8 1.68 -10.53 -14.29
C LYS A 8 1.81 -9.03 -14.32
N VAL A 9 1.74 -8.43 -13.16
CA VAL A 9 2.15 -7.06 -13.01
C VAL A 9 3.22 -6.97 -11.86
N MET A 10 4.34 -7.73 -11.92
CA MET A 10 5.78 -7.60 -11.45
C MET A 10 7.09 -7.46 -12.41
N ASN A 11 7.24 -7.66 -13.76
CA ASN A 11 8.29 -7.07 -14.71
C ASN A 11 7.89 -6.62 -16.14
N GLY A 12 8.67 -5.71 -16.76
CA GLY A 12 8.67 -5.45 -18.21
C GLY A 12 8.23 -4.06 -18.68
N GLU A 13 7.86 -3.19 -17.76
CA GLU A 13 7.37 -1.81 -17.79
C GLU A 13 8.05 -1.10 -16.61
N SER A 14 9.37 -1.23 -16.63
CA SER A 14 10.14 -0.06 -16.99
C SER A 14 9.27 1.01 -17.66
N ILE A 15 8.96 2.07 -16.91
CA ILE A 15 9.09 3.43 -17.43
C ILE A 15 10.38 3.39 -18.27
N GLY A 16 10.27 3.55 -19.59
CA GLY A 16 11.06 2.81 -20.59
C GLY A 16 12.58 2.98 -20.61
N GLY A 17 13.27 2.49 -19.57
CA GLY A 17 14.72 2.51 -19.38
C GLY A 17 15.14 2.40 -17.90
N GLY A 18 15.79 1.30 -17.53
CA GLY A 18 16.66 1.10 -16.33
C GLY A 18 16.43 1.94 -15.06
N GLY A 19 15.23 1.90 -14.48
CA GLY A 19 14.89 2.59 -13.23
C GLY A 19 13.98 1.76 -12.30
N GLY A 20 14.56 0.80 -11.58
CA GLY A 20 13.81 -0.08 -10.66
C GLY A 20 13.06 0.65 -9.53
N ILE A 21 11.86 0.15 -9.22
CA ILE A 21 11.01 0.56 -8.09
C ILE A 21 10.98 -0.59 -7.07
N VAL A 22 11.24 -0.28 -5.81
CA VAL A 22 11.22 -1.23 -4.70
C VAL A 22 10.03 -0.97 -3.79
N THR A 23 9.19 -2.00 -3.66
CA THR A 23 8.23 -2.23 -2.57
C THR A 23 8.95 -2.06 -1.22
N VAL A 24 8.78 -0.90 -0.57
CA VAL A 24 9.45 -0.59 0.70
C VAL A 24 8.64 -1.17 1.86
N ASP A 25 8.83 -2.47 2.15
CA ASP A 25 8.18 -3.18 3.27
C ASP A 25 9.09 -3.31 4.52
N PRO A 26 9.22 -2.27 5.38
CA PRO A 26 9.89 -2.39 6.66
C PRO A 26 9.18 -3.40 7.58
N LYS A 27 9.96 -4.03 8.47
CA LYS A 27 9.50 -5.13 9.34
C LYS A 27 9.77 -4.80 10.83
N PRO A 28 9.12 -3.75 11.37
CA PRO A 28 9.19 -3.37 12.80
C PRO A 28 8.62 -4.46 13.73
N SER A 29 8.76 -4.29 15.05
CA SER A 29 8.27 -5.25 16.04
C SER A 29 7.73 -4.64 17.34
N LYS A 30 6.78 -5.34 17.98
CA LYS A 30 5.88 -4.75 18.97
C LYS A 30 5.44 -5.64 20.12
N GLY A 31 5.27 -5.03 21.30
CA GLY A 31 4.86 -5.64 22.57
C GLY A 31 5.95 -5.51 23.64
N ILE A 32 6.21 -6.50 24.54
CA ILE A 32 7.27 -6.51 25.59
C ILE A 32 8.44 -5.49 25.47
N VAL A 33 9.46 -5.71 24.64
CA VAL A 33 10.68 -4.87 24.58
C VAL A 33 10.38 -3.49 23.98
N SER A 34 9.56 -3.41 22.93
CA SER A 34 8.98 -2.17 22.43
C SER A 34 8.22 -1.41 23.51
N ARG A 35 7.54 -2.09 24.44
CA ARG A 35 6.85 -1.51 25.60
C ARG A 35 7.80 -1.10 26.71
N MET A 36 8.91 -1.80 26.89
CA MET A 36 9.98 -1.38 27.81
C MET A 36 10.68 -0.14 27.28
N VAL A 37 10.94 -0.09 25.97
CA VAL A 37 11.48 1.10 25.27
C VAL A 37 10.45 2.23 25.22
N ASP A 38 9.16 1.94 25.03
CA ASP A 38 8.07 2.93 25.12
C ASP A 38 7.78 3.37 26.57
N ALA A 39 8.05 2.54 27.57
CA ALA A 39 7.97 2.91 28.99
C ALA A 39 9.18 3.75 29.40
N VAL A 40 10.36 3.47 28.86
CA VAL A 40 11.55 4.34 28.98
C VAL A 40 11.30 5.67 28.28
N GLU A 41 10.77 5.69 27.06
CA GLU A 41 10.31 6.91 26.37
C GLU A 41 9.31 7.68 27.23
N LYS A 42 8.22 7.04 27.67
CA LYS A 42 7.19 7.70 28.49
C LYS A 42 7.72 8.18 29.84
N LEU A 43 8.69 7.50 30.44
CA LEU A 43 9.35 7.93 31.67
C LEU A 43 10.25 9.15 31.43
N ILE A 44 10.99 9.18 30.31
CA ILE A 44 11.79 10.34 29.89
C ILE A 44 10.87 11.54 29.58
N VAL A 45 9.80 11.33 28.81
CA VAL A 45 8.79 12.35 28.49
C VAL A 45 8.13 12.87 29.78
N TRP A 46 7.61 12.00 30.64
CA TRP A 46 6.97 12.39 31.90
C TRP A 46 7.90 13.11 32.88
N ALA A 47 9.21 12.77 32.88
CA ALA A 47 10.18 13.39 33.79
C ALA A 47 10.86 14.65 33.21
N MET A 48 10.75 14.94 31.91
CA MET A 48 11.57 15.96 31.23
C MET A 48 10.86 16.79 30.15
N TYR A 49 9.60 16.51 29.81
CA TYR A 49 8.83 17.26 28.81
C TYR A 49 7.56 17.85 29.43
N ASP A 50 7.35 19.15 29.25
CA ASP A 50 6.18 19.84 29.78
C ASP A 50 4.96 19.66 28.85
N SER A 51 4.03 18.81 29.27
CA SER A 51 2.77 18.55 28.57
C SER A 51 1.77 19.72 28.57
N SER A 52 2.10 20.87 29.17
CA SER A 52 1.29 22.09 29.11
C SER A 52 1.65 23.03 27.94
N GLU A 53 2.72 22.74 27.17
CA GLU A 53 3.03 23.46 25.93
C GLU A 53 1.89 23.31 24.89
N PRO A 54 1.35 24.41 24.32
CA PRO A 54 0.26 24.33 23.35
C PRO A 54 0.74 23.85 21.97
N GLN A 55 0.23 22.71 21.51
CA GLN A 55 0.60 22.11 20.21
C GLN A 55 -0.13 22.77 19.02
N TYR A 56 0.34 23.96 18.64
CA TYR A 56 -0.25 24.81 17.59
C TYR A 56 -0.54 24.06 16.27
N TYR A 57 0.43 23.33 15.74
CA TYR A 57 0.37 22.62 14.45
C TYR A 57 -0.53 21.36 14.41
N LEU A 58 -1.44 21.19 15.36
CA LEU A 58 -2.48 20.16 15.34
C LEU A 58 -3.90 20.76 15.47
N SER A 59 -4.04 22.08 15.29
CA SER A 59 -5.28 22.84 15.50
C SER A 59 -5.72 23.63 14.25
N GLY A 60 -6.99 24.03 14.18
CA GLY A 60 -7.56 24.67 12.98
C GLY A 60 -7.38 23.78 11.73
N ASN A 61 -7.07 24.36 10.58
CA ASN A 61 -6.78 23.59 9.35
C ASN A 61 -5.35 22.97 9.30
N PHE A 62 -4.56 23.05 10.37
CA PHE A 62 -3.42 22.15 10.58
C PHE A 62 -3.84 20.81 11.20
N ALA A 63 -5.04 20.72 11.78
CA ALA A 63 -5.50 19.47 12.40
C ALA A 63 -5.58 18.36 11.32
N PRO A 64 -5.05 17.16 11.60
CA PRO A 64 -4.96 16.12 10.58
C PRO A 64 -6.34 15.67 10.10
N VAL A 65 -6.53 15.59 8.78
CA VAL A 65 -7.66 14.92 8.15
C VAL A 65 -7.31 13.44 8.04
N VAL A 66 -7.79 12.64 9.00
CA VAL A 66 -7.41 11.23 9.16
C VAL A 66 -8.06 10.32 8.09
N GLU A 67 -9.00 10.87 7.31
CA GLU A 67 -9.81 10.17 6.31
C GLU A 67 -9.34 10.46 4.88
N GLU A 68 -8.96 9.40 4.18
CA GLU A 68 -8.60 9.41 2.77
C GLU A 68 -9.88 9.44 1.92
N THR A 69 -10.00 10.44 1.03
CA THR A 69 -11.19 10.60 0.19
C THR A 69 -11.10 9.70 -1.05
N PRO A 70 -12.09 8.88 -1.35
CA PRO A 70 -12.15 8.13 -2.60
C PRO A 70 -12.63 9.00 -3.78
N PRO A 71 -12.18 8.71 -5.02
CA PRO A 71 -12.69 9.17 -6.32
C PRO A 71 -14.17 9.57 -6.38
N CYS A 72 -14.44 10.83 -6.07
CA CYS A 72 -15.77 11.43 -6.08
C CYS A 72 -15.95 12.32 -7.32
N LYS A 73 -17.04 12.12 -8.06
CA LYS A 73 -17.25 12.75 -9.38
C LYS A 73 -18.16 13.96 -9.30
N ASN A 74 -17.77 15.06 -9.95
CA ASN A 74 -18.65 15.95 -10.75
C ASN A 74 -17.90 17.18 -11.33
N LEU A 75 -18.55 17.86 -12.28
CA LEU A 75 -18.32 19.25 -12.76
C LEU A 75 -17.19 19.59 -13.77
N THR A 76 -17.61 20.35 -14.79
CA THR A 76 -16.95 21.38 -15.63
C THR A 76 -15.89 21.04 -16.70
N ASP A 77 -16.18 21.47 -17.94
CA ASP A 77 -15.45 21.29 -19.22
C ASP A 77 -14.15 22.10 -19.42
N CYS A 78 -13.42 22.49 -18.36
CA CYS A 78 -12.32 23.47 -18.50
C CYS A 78 -10.90 22.90 -18.67
N LEU A 79 -10.61 21.66 -18.25
CA LEU A 79 -9.25 21.09 -18.21
C LEU A 79 -9.24 19.56 -18.44
N ASN A 80 -8.18 19.04 -19.10
CA ASN A 80 -7.88 17.60 -19.18
C ASN A 80 -6.46 17.31 -18.63
N GLY A 81 -6.36 16.61 -17.50
CA GLY A 81 -5.11 16.23 -16.82
C GLY A 81 -5.27 16.00 -15.32
N GLU A 82 -4.19 15.66 -14.63
CA GLU A 82 -4.19 15.33 -13.20
C GLU A 82 -3.48 16.40 -12.38
N PHE A 83 -4.21 17.05 -11.46
CA PHE A 83 -3.69 17.96 -10.45
C PHE A 83 -3.41 17.19 -9.16
N VAL A 84 -2.23 17.32 -8.56
CA VAL A 84 -1.87 16.63 -7.30
C VAL A 84 -1.11 17.55 -6.37
N ARG A 85 -1.36 17.52 -5.05
CA ARG A 85 -0.64 18.31 -4.03
C ARG A 85 -0.35 17.51 -2.76
N VAL A 86 0.92 17.39 -2.36
CA VAL A 86 1.30 16.79 -1.08
C VAL A 86 1.28 17.81 0.06
N GLY A 87 0.86 17.40 1.25
CA GLY A 87 0.95 18.19 2.48
C GLY A 87 1.33 17.32 3.68
N SER A 88 1.72 17.95 4.79
CA SER A 88 1.95 17.24 6.05
C SER A 88 0.63 17.07 6.81
N ASN A 89 0.29 15.83 7.14
CA ASN A 89 -0.97 15.50 7.78
C ASN A 89 -0.74 14.38 8.82
N PRO A 90 -0.24 14.70 10.04
CA PRO A 90 0.29 13.71 10.97
C PRO A 90 -0.76 12.65 11.31
N LYS A 91 -0.56 11.41 10.84
CA LYS A 91 -1.56 10.34 10.99
C LYS A 91 -1.83 10.00 12.45
N PHE A 92 -0.87 10.33 13.31
CA PHE A 92 -0.97 10.17 14.75
C PHE A 92 -0.46 11.39 15.51
N PRO A 93 -1.04 11.65 16.70
CA PRO A 93 -0.47 12.55 17.68
C PRO A 93 1.04 12.28 17.91
N PRO A 94 1.85 13.32 18.09
CA PRO A 94 3.25 13.18 18.52
C PRO A 94 3.34 12.54 19.91
N VAL A 95 4.52 12.03 20.27
CA VAL A 95 4.76 11.58 21.65
C VAL A 95 5.12 12.75 22.57
N ALA A 96 5.86 13.74 22.04
CA ALA A 96 6.16 15.00 22.70
C ALA A 96 6.05 16.16 21.69
N GLY A 97 7.16 16.59 21.09
CA GLY A 97 7.19 17.77 20.23
C GLY A 97 6.71 17.49 18.80
N TYR A 98 6.26 18.54 18.11
CA TYR A 98 5.76 18.44 16.74
C TYR A 98 5.97 19.71 15.92
N HIS A 99 6.71 19.60 14.80
CA HIS A 99 6.78 20.62 13.76
C HIS A 99 5.73 20.35 12.68
N TRP A 100 5.25 21.38 11.96
CA TRP A 100 4.37 21.15 10.80
C TRP A 100 5.04 20.24 9.75
N PHE A 101 6.36 20.37 9.52
CA PHE A 101 7.12 19.47 8.63
C PHE A 101 7.28 18.02 9.14
N ASP A 102 6.91 17.71 10.38
CA ASP A 102 7.12 16.37 10.95
C ASP A 102 5.99 15.38 10.65
N GLY A 103 4.89 15.80 10.04
CA GLY A 103 3.77 14.91 9.73
C GLY A 103 4.05 14.01 8.54
N ASP A 104 3.24 12.97 8.43
CA ASP A 104 3.29 12.07 7.30
C ASP A 104 2.74 12.78 6.04
N GLY A 105 3.37 12.56 4.89
CA GLY A 105 2.93 13.16 3.64
C GLY A 105 1.56 12.62 3.20
N MET A 106 0.65 13.51 2.81
CA MET A 106 -0.67 13.18 2.28
C MET A 106 -0.93 13.98 1.01
N VAL A 107 -1.17 13.28 -0.09
CA VAL A 107 -1.47 13.84 -1.40
C VAL A 107 -2.97 14.03 -1.55
N HIS A 108 -3.34 15.20 -2.07
CA HIS A 108 -4.68 15.53 -2.52
C HIS A 108 -4.64 15.61 -4.03
N GLY A 109 -5.36 14.72 -4.72
CA GLY A 109 -5.37 14.62 -6.17
C GLY A 109 -6.72 14.98 -6.75
N MET A 110 -6.72 15.43 -7.99
CA MET A 110 -7.91 15.66 -8.79
C MET A 110 -7.60 15.34 -10.24
N CYS A 111 -8.12 14.22 -10.74
CA CYS A 111 -8.12 13.94 -12.17
C CYS A 111 -9.25 14.74 -12.82
N ILE A 112 -8.98 15.43 -13.92
CA ILE A 112 -9.97 16.18 -14.69
C ILE A 112 -9.96 15.64 -16.11
N LYS A 113 -11.11 15.18 -16.60
CA LYS A 113 -11.23 14.61 -17.95
C LYS A 113 -12.65 14.79 -18.48
N ASP A 114 -12.76 15.30 -19.70
CA ASP A 114 -14.00 15.37 -20.49
C ASP A 114 -15.19 15.92 -19.67
N GLY A 115 -14.96 17.06 -19.01
CA GLY A 115 -15.97 17.78 -18.23
C GLY A 115 -16.25 17.27 -16.82
N LYS A 116 -15.38 16.41 -16.28
CA LYS A 116 -15.56 15.80 -14.97
C LYS A 116 -14.28 15.87 -14.16
N ALA A 117 -14.36 16.45 -12.97
CA ALA A 117 -13.37 16.30 -11.93
C ALA A 117 -13.66 15.07 -11.06
N THR A 118 -12.60 14.34 -10.70
CA THR A 118 -12.59 13.22 -9.76
C THR A 118 -11.56 13.52 -8.66
N TYR A 119 -12.01 13.86 -7.45
CA TYR A 119 -11.11 14.18 -6.33
C TYR A 119 -10.79 12.97 -5.45
N VAL A 120 -9.56 12.94 -4.94
CA VAL A 120 -8.97 11.91 -4.08
C VAL A 120 -8.11 12.56 -2.98
N SER A 121 -8.00 11.91 -1.81
CA SER A 121 -6.84 12.12 -0.94
C SER A 121 -6.24 10.81 -0.44
N ARG A 122 -4.90 10.71 -0.42
CA ARG A 122 -4.12 9.51 -0.09
C ARG A 122 -2.82 9.86 0.63
N TYR A 123 -2.49 9.14 1.69
CA TYR A 123 -1.18 9.19 2.33
C TYR A 123 -0.08 8.68 1.40
N VAL A 124 1.02 9.44 1.29
CA VAL A 124 2.28 9.02 0.68
C VAL A 124 2.90 7.92 1.53
N ARG A 125 3.32 6.86 0.85
CA ARG A 125 3.49 5.56 1.48
C ARG A 125 4.93 5.31 1.82
N THR A 126 5.40 6.10 2.78
CA THR A 126 6.80 6.15 3.21
C THR A 126 7.17 5.09 4.23
N SER A 127 8.43 4.65 4.24
CA SER A 127 9.00 3.73 5.25
C SER A 127 8.55 4.07 6.67
N ARG A 128 8.48 5.38 6.97
CA ARG A 128 8.00 5.92 8.23
C ARG A 128 6.48 5.75 8.41
N PHE A 129 5.63 6.23 7.49
CA PHE A 129 4.16 6.14 7.64
C PHE A 129 3.70 4.70 7.85
N LYS A 130 4.23 3.75 7.08
CA LYS A 130 4.04 2.30 7.23
C LYS A 130 4.24 1.86 8.66
N GLN A 131 5.35 2.31 9.24
CA GLN A 131 5.75 1.95 10.57
C GLN A 131 5.00 2.73 11.62
N GLU A 132 4.62 3.99 11.44
CA GLU A 132 3.82 4.73 12.42
C GLU A 132 2.36 4.22 12.46
N ASN A 133 1.84 3.68 11.35
CA ASN A 133 0.54 2.98 11.27
C ASN A 133 0.58 1.55 11.79
N PHE A 134 1.58 0.75 11.40
CA PHE A 134 1.97 -0.45 12.14
C PHE A 134 2.06 -0.09 13.62
N PHE A 135 2.60 1.08 13.97
CA PHE A 135 2.68 1.55 15.33
C PHE A 135 1.39 2.05 15.95
N GLY A 136 0.36 2.46 15.22
CA GLY A 136 -0.89 3.01 15.77
C GLY A 136 -0.59 4.15 16.74
N GLY A 137 0.23 5.12 16.32
CA GLY A 137 0.72 6.22 17.17
C GLY A 137 2.22 6.42 17.03
N ALA A 138 2.65 7.69 16.99
CA ALA A 138 4.03 8.08 16.68
C ALA A 138 5.10 7.28 17.44
N LYS A 139 6.22 7.03 16.75
CA LYS A 139 7.43 6.36 17.23
C LYS A 139 8.70 6.95 16.65
N PHE A 140 8.69 7.51 15.45
CA PHE A 140 9.87 8.15 14.90
C PHE A 140 10.10 9.47 15.62
N MET A 141 11.37 9.77 15.91
CA MET A 141 11.78 11.11 16.34
C MET A 141 11.27 12.14 15.33
N LYS A 142 10.68 13.20 15.86
CA LYS A 142 10.23 14.37 15.12
C LYS A 142 11.24 15.50 15.34
N ILE A 143 11.39 16.43 14.39
CA ILE A 143 12.21 17.64 14.54
C ILE A 143 11.77 18.41 15.80
N GLY A 144 10.46 18.43 16.09
CA GLY A 144 9.91 18.96 17.33
C GLY A 144 10.44 18.34 18.63
N ASP A 145 10.93 17.09 18.62
CA ASP A 145 11.54 16.41 19.77
C ASP A 145 13.03 16.79 19.96
N LEU A 146 13.69 17.32 18.92
CA LEU A 146 15.15 17.41 18.84
C LEU A 146 15.75 18.67 19.48
N LYS A 147 15.32 18.96 20.71
CA LYS A 147 15.85 20.04 21.57
C LYS A 147 16.42 19.48 22.88
N GLY A 148 17.59 19.97 23.29
CA GLY A 148 18.13 19.73 24.63
C GLY A 148 18.58 18.29 24.94
N ILE A 149 18.81 18.02 26.24
CA ILE A 149 19.12 16.69 26.77
C ILE A 149 17.96 15.72 26.51
N PHE A 150 16.72 16.19 26.56
CA PHE A 150 15.53 15.42 26.18
C PHE A 150 15.64 14.89 24.75
N GLY A 151 15.92 15.75 23.76
CA GLY A 151 16.12 15.34 22.37
C GLY A 151 17.28 14.35 22.20
N LEU A 152 18.38 14.51 22.94
CA LEU A 152 19.48 13.55 22.93
C LEU A 152 19.07 12.18 23.49
N LEU A 153 18.20 12.13 24.50
CA LEU A 153 17.63 10.88 24.99
C LEU A 153 16.65 10.27 23.96
N MET A 154 15.84 11.08 23.28
CA MET A 154 14.95 10.61 22.20
C MET A 154 15.72 10.06 20.99
N VAL A 155 16.87 10.66 20.60
CA VAL A 155 17.81 10.08 19.63
C VAL A 155 18.28 8.69 20.08
N ASN A 156 18.64 8.53 21.35
CA ASN A 156 19.09 7.25 21.90
C ASN A 156 17.95 6.22 21.98
N VAL A 157 16.72 6.63 22.33
CA VAL A 157 15.51 5.78 22.26
C VAL A 157 15.28 5.31 20.82
N GLN A 158 15.50 6.16 19.81
CA GLN A 158 15.39 5.80 18.41
C GLN A 158 16.48 4.84 17.92
N MET A 159 17.74 5.08 18.27
CA MET A 159 18.83 4.14 17.98
C MET A 159 18.60 2.79 18.69
N LEU A 160 18.05 2.81 19.91
CA LEU A 160 17.67 1.61 20.64
C LEU A 160 16.51 0.87 19.95
N ARG A 161 15.49 1.59 19.46
CA ARG A 161 14.40 1.02 18.65
C ARG A 161 14.90 0.35 17.39
N ALA A 162 15.76 1.02 16.62
CA ALA A 162 16.37 0.45 15.42
C ALA A 162 17.23 -0.79 15.74
N LYS A 163 18.11 -0.70 16.74
CA LYS A 163 19.03 -1.78 17.15
C LYS A 163 18.31 -3.03 17.68
N LEU A 164 17.15 -2.85 18.30
CA LEU A 164 16.25 -3.90 18.77
C LEU A 164 15.20 -4.32 17.73
N LYS A 165 15.21 -3.74 16.51
CA LYS A 165 14.20 -3.94 15.46
C LYS A 165 12.76 -3.62 15.91
N VAL A 166 12.59 -2.76 16.91
CA VAL A 166 11.29 -2.16 17.23
C VAL A 166 10.86 -1.28 16.06
N LEU A 167 11.77 -0.45 15.55
CA LEU A 167 11.68 0.14 14.22
C LEU A 167 12.61 -0.60 13.26
N ASP A 168 12.23 -0.68 11.99
CA ASP A 168 13.07 -1.12 10.90
C ASP A 168 13.52 0.08 10.06
N VAL A 169 14.82 0.40 10.16
CA VAL A 169 15.44 1.53 9.45
C VAL A 169 16.27 1.07 8.25
N SER A 170 16.02 -0.15 7.73
CA SER A 170 16.67 -0.66 6.52
C SER A 170 16.31 0.14 5.26
N PHE A 171 15.16 0.82 5.26
CA PHE A 171 14.74 1.77 4.25
C PHE A 171 14.84 3.20 4.80
N GLY A 172 15.74 4.00 4.22
CA GLY A 172 16.00 5.38 4.62
C GLY A 172 14.97 6.39 4.12
N THR A 173 15.33 7.68 4.10
CA THR A 173 14.54 8.74 3.47
C THR A 173 14.74 8.71 1.95
N GLY A 174 13.81 8.11 1.21
CA GLY A 174 13.84 8.01 -0.24
C GLY A 174 12.51 8.39 -0.89
N THR A 175 12.51 8.50 -2.23
CA THR A 175 11.35 8.96 -3.00
C THR A 175 10.44 7.79 -3.36
N ASP A 176 9.32 7.68 -2.64
CA ASP A 176 8.20 6.83 -3.05
C ASP A 176 7.52 7.39 -4.31
N VAL A 177 7.41 6.56 -5.36
CA VAL A 177 6.80 6.92 -6.64
C VAL A 177 5.28 6.95 -6.51
N LEU A 178 4.66 8.02 -6.99
CA LEU A 178 3.22 8.12 -7.21
C LEU A 178 2.91 7.84 -8.69
N LYS A 179 1.79 7.17 -9.04
CA LYS A 179 1.48 6.81 -10.44
C LYS A 179 0.04 7.09 -10.90
N VAL A 180 -0.11 7.42 -12.19
CA VAL A 180 -1.22 8.21 -12.80
C VAL A 180 -1.36 8.06 -14.35
N MET A 181 -2.40 7.57 -15.05
CA MET A 181 -3.54 6.66 -14.77
C MET A 181 -5.03 7.12 -14.98
N GLU A 182 -5.29 8.38 -15.30
CA GLU A 182 -6.45 8.91 -16.07
C GLU A 182 -7.92 8.86 -15.55
N ASP A 183 -8.29 8.37 -14.36
CA ASP A 183 -9.69 8.47 -13.87
C ASP A 183 -9.87 9.10 -12.47
N GLY A 184 -9.07 8.76 -11.45
CA GLY A 184 -9.29 9.21 -10.07
C GLY A 184 -8.18 9.00 -9.02
N ASP A 185 -7.82 7.77 -8.64
CA ASP A 185 -7.11 7.47 -7.37
C ASP A 185 -5.57 7.46 -7.35
N LEU A 186 -4.97 8.11 -6.34
CA LEU A 186 -3.52 8.29 -6.29
C LEU A 186 -2.77 7.09 -5.71
N GLN A 187 -2.10 6.36 -6.59
CA GLN A 187 -1.15 5.32 -6.25
C GLN A 187 0.06 5.86 -5.47
N THR A 188 0.56 5.13 -4.47
CA THR A 188 2.01 5.06 -4.17
C THR A 188 2.56 3.67 -4.42
N LEU A 189 3.54 3.55 -5.33
CA LEU A 189 4.12 2.27 -5.73
C LEU A 189 5.12 1.69 -4.71
N GLY A 190 5.84 2.57 -4.03
CA GLY A 190 7.08 2.25 -3.31
C GLY A 190 8.25 3.11 -3.82
N MET A 191 9.41 2.95 -3.19
CA MET A 191 10.58 3.81 -3.41
C MET A 191 11.29 3.50 -4.72
N LEU A 192 11.54 4.54 -5.52
CA LEU A 192 12.39 4.44 -6.71
C LEU A 192 13.84 4.19 -6.27
N ASP A 193 14.37 3.00 -6.50
CA ASP A 193 15.74 2.62 -6.09
C ASP A 193 16.74 2.65 -7.25
N TYR A 194 16.24 2.81 -8.49
CA TYR A 194 17.01 2.86 -9.73
C TYR A 194 17.95 1.65 -9.90
N ASP A 195 17.39 0.44 -9.76
CA ASP A 195 18.15 -0.82 -9.82
C ASP A 195 19.27 -0.84 -8.76
N LYS A 196 18.94 -0.38 -7.54
CA LYS A 196 19.81 -0.17 -6.37
C LYS A 196 20.89 0.90 -6.53
N ARG A 197 20.83 1.76 -7.56
CA ARG A 197 21.75 2.91 -7.72
C ARG A 197 21.47 4.04 -6.73
N LEU A 198 20.23 4.21 -6.26
CA LEU A 198 19.89 5.20 -5.24
C LEU A 198 20.22 4.68 -3.82
N SER A 199 21.46 4.94 -3.41
CA SER A 199 22.02 4.52 -2.11
C SER A 199 21.80 5.51 -0.96
N HIS A 200 21.29 6.71 -1.24
CA HIS A 200 21.13 7.83 -0.30
C HIS A 200 19.83 8.58 -0.61
N SER A 201 19.58 9.69 0.09
CA SER A 201 18.42 10.57 -0.10
C SER A 201 18.29 11.15 -1.51
N PHE A 202 17.12 11.76 -1.75
CA PHE A 202 16.67 12.35 -3.01
C PHE A 202 15.78 13.57 -2.64
N THR A 203 15.93 14.70 -3.34
CA THR A 203 15.22 15.96 -3.02
C THR A 203 13.73 15.89 -3.34
N ALA A 204 12.92 16.62 -2.57
CA ALA A 204 11.51 16.87 -2.89
C ALA A 204 11.31 17.72 -4.16
N HIS A 205 12.38 18.36 -4.67
CA HIS A 205 12.35 19.30 -5.79
C HIS A 205 13.20 18.86 -7.00
N PRO A 206 12.99 17.68 -7.59
CA PRO A 206 13.64 17.34 -8.85
C PRO A 206 13.17 18.28 -9.96
N LYS A 207 14.08 18.74 -10.82
CA LYS A 207 13.73 19.61 -11.96
C LYS A 207 13.81 18.81 -13.26
N ILE A 208 12.80 18.92 -14.11
CA ILE A 208 12.73 18.23 -15.41
C ILE A 208 12.95 19.25 -16.51
N ASP A 209 13.91 19.01 -17.41
CA ASP A 209 14.10 19.86 -18.59
C ASP A 209 12.98 19.55 -19.63
N PRO A 210 12.13 20.51 -20.00
CA PRO A 210 11.04 20.28 -20.96
C PRO A 210 11.51 19.93 -22.39
N PHE A 211 12.81 20.09 -22.70
CA PHE A 211 13.37 19.82 -24.03
C PHE A 211 14.07 18.45 -24.13
N THR A 212 14.89 18.08 -23.15
CA THR A 212 15.54 16.75 -23.14
C THR A 212 14.66 15.66 -22.52
N GLU A 213 13.62 16.05 -21.77
CA GLU A 213 12.77 15.18 -20.94
C GLU A 213 13.53 14.44 -19.81
N GLU A 214 14.75 14.90 -19.50
CA GLU A 214 15.59 14.37 -18.40
C GLU A 214 15.26 15.02 -17.05
N MET A 215 15.47 14.26 -15.96
CA MET A 215 15.26 14.72 -14.59
C MET A 215 16.61 14.90 -13.87
N PHE A 216 16.78 16.08 -13.29
CA PHE A 216 17.93 16.46 -12.48
C PHE A 216 17.53 16.46 -11.00
N THR A 217 18.38 15.91 -10.14
CA THR A 217 18.08 15.73 -8.71
C THR A 217 19.36 15.67 -7.87
N PHE A 218 19.22 15.80 -6.55
CA PHE A 218 20.30 15.58 -5.59
C PHE A 218 19.78 14.89 -4.34
N GLY A 219 20.69 14.40 -3.50
CA GLY A 219 20.41 14.03 -2.10
C GLY A 219 21.39 14.72 -1.16
N TYR A 220 20.99 14.97 0.08
CA TYR A 220 21.86 15.44 1.15
C TYR A 220 21.83 14.54 2.38
N SER A 221 22.93 14.53 3.15
CA SER A 221 23.26 13.51 4.14
C SER A 221 23.95 14.12 5.36
N GLN A 222 23.76 13.51 6.54
CA GLN A 222 24.43 13.90 7.79
C GLN A 222 25.84 13.29 7.92
N THR A 223 26.26 12.44 6.98
CA THR A 223 27.61 11.86 6.88
C THR A 223 28.17 11.99 5.46
N PRO A 224 29.50 12.15 5.27
CA PRO A 224 30.08 12.28 3.93
C PRO A 224 29.76 11.09 2.99
N PRO A 225 29.48 11.33 1.69
CA PRO A 225 29.36 12.64 1.04
C PRO A 225 28.08 13.37 1.49
N TYR A 226 28.21 14.63 1.89
CA TYR A 226 27.09 15.39 2.47
C TYR A 226 26.05 15.81 1.42
N VAL A 227 26.44 15.95 0.15
CA VAL A 227 25.54 16.18 -0.99
C VAL A 227 25.95 15.25 -2.13
N THR A 228 24.99 14.81 -2.94
CA THR A 228 25.22 13.94 -4.11
C THR A 228 24.22 14.26 -5.21
N TYR A 229 24.70 14.84 -6.30
CA TYR A 229 23.97 15.18 -7.52
C TYR A 229 23.80 13.95 -8.43
N ARG A 230 22.67 13.89 -9.16
CA ARG A 230 22.34 12.79 -10.07
C ARG A 230 21.54 13.30 -11.27
N VAL A 231 21.76 12.66 -12.41
CA VAL A 231 20.99 12.87 -13.64
C VAL A 231 20.26 11.58 -13.97
N ILE A 232 18.99 11.68 -14.32
CA ILE A 232 18.14 10.58 -14.77
C ILE A 232 17.73 10.90 -16.20
N THR A 233 18.16 10.05 -17.13
CA THR A 233 17.81 10.18 -18.54
C THR A 233 16.29 10.11 -18.74
N LYS A 234 15.77 10.66 -19.85
CA LYS A 234 14.35 10.60 -20.24
C LYS A 234 13.74 9.20 -20.26
N ASP A 235 14.61 8.20 -20.43
CA ASP A 235 14.24 6.79 -20.50
C ASP A 235 14.05 6.21 -19.09
N GLY A 236 14.72 6.76 -18.07
CA GLY A 236 14.64 6.38 -16.65
C GLY A 236 15.97 5.94 -16.04
N ILE A 237 17.01 5.77 -16.87
CA ILE A 237 18.35 5.33 -16.44
C ILE A 237 19.01 6.42 -15.60
N MET A 238 19.34 6.08 -14.35
CA MET A 238 20.16 6.91 -13.46
C MET A 238 21.64 6.81 -13.86
N LEU A 239 22.21 7.94 -14.28
CA LEU A 239 23.64 8.10 -14.52
C LEU A 239 24.44 8.03 -13.22
N ASP A 240 25.75 7.88 -13.33
CA ASP A 240 26.62 7.70 -12.16
C ASP A 240 26.60 8.95 -11.26
N PRO A 241 26.48 8.80 -9.93
CA PRO A 241 26.23 9.91 -9.01
C PRO A 241 27.49 10.74 -8.73
N VAL A 242 27.35 12.06 -8.71
CA VAL A 242 28.44 13.01 -8.44
C VAL A 242 28.34 13.51 -6.99
N PRO A 243 29.29 13.16 -6.10
CA PRO A 243 29.35 13.75 -4.76
C PRO A 243 29.74 15.23 -4.87
N ILE A 244 29.11 16.08 -4.05
CA ILE A 244 29.44 17.51 -3.94
C ILE A 244 29.95 17.77 -2.53
N THR A 245 31.17 18.28 -2.42
CA THR A 245 31.86 18.54 -1.15
C THR A 245 31.46 19.91 -0.61
N ILE A 246 30.83 19.89 0.56
CA ILE A 246 30.55 21.05 1.42
C ILE A 246 31.21 20.85 2.80
N PRO A 247 31.55 21.91 3.54
CA PRO A 247 32.43 21.78 4.71
C PRO A 247 31.78 21.14 5.94
N GLU A 248 30.48 21.33 6.13
CA GLU A 248 29.65 20.75 7.20
C GLU A 248 28.31 20.29 6.62
N PRO A 249 27.58 19.35 7.25
CA PRO A 249 26.24 18.97 6.79
C PRO A 249 25.23 20.11 7.01
N VAL A 250 24.63 20.60 5.92
CA VAL A 250 23.56 21.62 5.92
C VAL A 250 22.20 21.04 5.54
N MET A 251 21.12 21.77 5.81
CA MET A 251 19.83 21.54 5.17
C MET A 251 19.83 22.18 3.77
N MET A 252 19.69 21.37 2.73
CA MET A 252 19.50 21.82 1.35
C MET A 252 18.17 21.27 0.84
N HIS A 253 17.12 22.09 0.82
CA HIS A 253 15.74 21.68 0.49
C HIS A 253 15.53 21.60 -1.02
N ASP A 254 15.80 22.71 -1.71
CA ASP A 254 15.62 22.88 -3.15
C ASP A 254 16.98 23.12 -3.85
N PHE A 255 16.98 23.11 -5.18
CA PHE A 255 18.09 23.50 -6.07
C PHE A 255 17.50 24.04 -7.38
N ALA A 256 18.31 24.53 -8.31
CA ALA A 256 17.82 24.96 -9.63
C ALA A 256 18.64 24.39 -10.79
N ILE A 257 18.08 24.46 -12.00
CA ILE A 257 18.78 24.12 -13.25
C ILE A 257 18.63 25.26 -14.27
N THR A 258 19.54 25.30 -15.24
CA THR A 258 19.44 26.09 -16.47
C THR A 258 19.56 25.16 -17.69
N GLU A 259 19.77 25.71 -18.89
CA GLU A 259 20.05 24.90 -20.09
C GLU A 259 21.35 24.08 -19.94
N ASN A 260 22.38 24.64 -19.30
CA ASN A 260 23.71 24.02 -19.18
C ASN A 260 24.14 23.70 -17.74
N TYR A 261 23.52 24.26 -16.71
CA TYR A 261 24.00 24.18 -15.31
C TYR A 261 22.97 23.65 -14.31
N ALA A 262 23.45 23.24 -13.14
CA ALA A 262 22.71 23.01 -11.91
C ALA A 262 23.28 23.90 -10.79
N ILE A 263 22.42 24.39 -9.91
CA ILE A 263 22.72 25.40 -8.89
C ILE A 263 22.38 24.84 -7.51
N PHE A 264 23.40 24.60 -6.68
CA PHE A 264 23.28 24.13 -5.30
C PHE A 264 23.39 25.28 -4.31
N MET A 265 22.78 25.12 -3.13
CA MET A 265 22.73 26.18 -2.11
C MET A 265 23.33 25.70 -0.77
N ASP A 266 24.59 26.03 -0.52
CA ASP A 266 25.24 25.87 0.79
C ASP A 266 24.83 27.05 1.68
N LEU A 267 23.62 26.92 2.25
CA LEU A 267 23.02 27.92 3.12
C LEU A 267 23.39 27.62 4.59
N PRO A 268 23.50 28.65 5.44
CA PRO A 268 24.05 28.50 6.79
C PRO A 268 23.08 27.89 7.82
N MET A 269 22.37 26.81 7.45
CA MET A 269 21.45 26.03 8.27
C MET A 269 22.08 24.66 8.59
N TYR A 270 22.92 24.62 9.62
CA TYR A 270 23.81 23.48 9.90
C TYR A 270 23.17 22.41 10.79
N PHE A 271 23.42 21.14 10.49
CA PHE A 271 23.10 19.99 11.35
C PHE A 271 24.17 19.81 12.43
N ARG A 272 23.89 20.26 13.66
CA ARG A 272 24.87 20.32 14.77
C ARG A 272 24.38 19.60 16.05
N PRO A 273 24.32 18.26 16.09
CA PRO A 273 23.85 17.49 17.26
C PRO A 273 24.55 17.79 18.60
N LYS A 274 25.79 18.29 18.57
CA LYS A 274 26.54 18.69 19.78
C LYS A 274 25.88 19.88 20.50
N GLU A 275 25.19 20.77 19.79
CA GLU A 275 24.52 21.93 20.37
C GLU A 275 23.26 21.55 21.18
N MET A 276 22.70 20.36 20.99
CA MET A 276 21.58 19.84 21.79
C MET A 276 21.97 19.72 23.28
N VAL A 277 23.24 19.42 23.59
CA VAL A 277 23.74 19.39 24.99
C VAL A 277 23.65 20.76 25.67
N LYS A 278 23.62 21.85 24.87
CA LYS A 278 23.46 23.25 25.34
C LYS A 278 22.01 23.73 25.32
N GLY A 279 21.02 22.85 25.12
CA GLY A 279 19.60 23.21 25.12
C GLY A 279 19.01 23.63 23.75
N LYS A 280 19.80 23.67 22.68
CA LYS A 280 19.36 24.11 21.35
C LYS A 280 18.70 23.00 20.52
N LEU A 281 18.08 23.38 19.40
CA LEU A 281 17.66 22.49 18.32
C LEU A 281 18.84 21.85 17.57
N ILE A 282 18.59 20.73 16.89
CA ILE A 282 19.59 19.98 16.10
C ILE A 282 20.02 20.67 14.80
N TYR A 283 19.13 21.45 14.19
CA TYR A 283 19.45 22.37 13.10
C TYR A 283 19.57 23.78 13.67
N SER A 284 20.62 24.50 13.28
CA SER A 284 20.86 25.87 13.73
C SER A 284 21.23 26.77 12.55
N PHE A 285 20.46 27.82 12.34
CA PHE A 285 20.84 28.93 11.47
C PHE A 285 22.02 29.70 12.08
N ASP A 286 22.99 30.07 11.25
CA ASP A 286 24.19 30.80 11.67
C ASP A 286 24.23 32.15 10.95
N ALA A 287 23.54 33.15 11.51
CA ALA A 287 23.44 34.50 10.94
C ALA A 287 24.81 35.21 10.76
N THR A 288 25.90 34.66 11.31
CA THR A 288 27.26 35.16 11.10
C THR A 288 27.91 34.67 9.80
N LYS A 289 27.29 33.69 9.14
CA LYS A 289 27.77 33.05 7.91
C LYS A 289 27.05 33.60 6.69
N LYS A 290 27.78 33.69 5.59
CA LYS A 290 27.24 34.02 4.28
C LYS A 290 26.60 32.79 3.63
N ALA A 291 25.80 33.01 2.60
CA ALA A 291 25.23 31.93 1.79
C ALA A 291 26.12 31.69 0.57
N HIS A 292 26.38 30.43 0.22
CA HIS A 292 27.15 30.07 -0.97
C HIS A 292 26.31 29.33 -2.01
N PHE A 293 26.50 29.68 -3.28
CA PHE A 293 25.76 29.13 -4.41
C PHE A 293 26.72 28.45 -5.37
N GLY A 294 26.58 27.13 -5.52
CA GLY A 294 27.49 26.29 -6.30
C GLY A 294 26.91 26.00 -7.68
N VAL A 295 27.45 26.64 -8.73
CA VAL A 295 27.04 26.42 -10.12
C VAL A 295 27.92 25.34 -10.75
N LEU A 296 27.32 24.22 -11.15
CA LEU A 296 27.99 23.05 -11.74
C LEU A 296 27.43 22.78 -13.16
N PRO A 297 28.25 22.46 -14.18
CA PRO A 297 27.74 21.99 -15.47
C PRO A 297 26.88 20.72 -15.28
N ARG A 298 25.66 20.70 -15.83
CA ARG A 298 24.61 19.71 -15.48
C ARG A 298 24.90 18.26 -15.90
N TYR A 299 25.98 18.03 -16.64
CA TYR A 299 26.50 16.71 -17.00
C TYR A 299 27.97 16.50 -16.59
N ALA A 300 28.45 17.27 -15.59
CA ALA A 300 29.77 17.04 -14.98
C ALA A 300 29.86 15.60 -14.42
N LYS A 301 31.06 15.02 -14.46
CA LYS A 301 31.34 13.65 -13.96
C LYS A 301 31.94 13.63 -12.56
N ASP A 302 32.31 14.81 -12.07
CA ASP A 302 33.02 15.08 -10.84
C ASP A 302 32.73 16.54 -10.44
N GLU A 303 33.03 16.88 -9.19
CA GLU A 303 32.77 18.22 -8.64
C GLU A 303 33.79 19.30 -9.04
N LEU A 304 34.89 18.97 -9.75
CA LEU A 304 35.99 19.91 -10.01
C LEU A 304 35.58 21.07 -10.93
N GLN A 305 34.39 20.98 -11.51
CA GLN A 305 33.78 21.98 -12.38
C GLN A 305 32.79 22.91 -11.65
N ILE A 306 32.58 22.74 -10.33
CA ILE A 306 31.69 23.62 -9.57
C ILE A 306 32.33 24.99 -9.32
N ARG A 307 31.55 26.05 -9.53
CA ARG A 307 31.93 27.43 -9.18
C ARG A 307 31.06 27.92 -8.03
N TRP A 308 31.68 28.15 -6.88
CA TRP A 308 31.00 28.73 -5.73
C TRP A 308 30.99 30.26 -5.80
N PHE A 309 29.80 30.82 -5.60
CA PHE A 309 29.52 32.24 -5.44
C PHE A 309 29.13 32.53 -3.98
N GLU A 310 29.25 33.78 -3.56
CA GLU A 310 29.03 34.20 -2.17
C GLU A 310 28.02 35.38 -2.14
N LEU A 311 26.96 35.26 -1.34
CA LEU A 311 25.96 36.30 -1.11
C LEU A 311 25.81 36.61 0.40
N PRO A 312 25.18 37.74 0.78
CA PRO A 312 24.84 38.03 2.17
C PRO A 312 24.08 36.90 2.87
N ASN A 313 24.05 36.92 4.20
CA ASN A 313 23.28 35.95 4.98
C ASN A 313 21.82 35.92 4.54
N CYS A 314 21.31 34.72 4.34
CA CYS A 314 19.93 34.42 3.97
C CYS A 314 19.64 32.93 4.12
N PHE A 315 18.35 32.59 4.05
CA PHE A 315 17.88 31.23 3.80
C PHE A 315 16.90 31.23 2.63
N ILE A 316 16.76 30.10 1.93
CA ILE A 316 15.84 29.90 0.82
C ILE A 316 15.15 28.56 1.04
N PHE A 317 13.82 28.54 0.96
CA PHE A 317 13.08 27.30 0.78
C PHE A 317 12.90 26.98 -0.71
N HIS A 318 12.34 27.90 -1.51
CA HIS A 318 11.85 27.59 -2.86
C HIS A 318 12.34 28.56 -3.94
N ASN A 319 12.79 28.00 -5.06
CA ASN A 319 13.17 28.73 -6.27
C ASN A 319 12.07 28.61 -7.33
N ALA A 320 11.73 29.72 -7.98
CA ALA A 320 10.75 29.76 -9.06
C ALA A 320 11.31 29.15 -10.35
N ASN A 321 12.49 29.61 -10.77
CA ASN A 321 13.23 29.14 -11.93
C ASN A 321 14.67 29.70 -11.93
N ALA A 322 15.50 29.19 -12.84
CA ALA A 322 16.78 29.81 -13.21
C ALA A 322 17.00 29.78 -14.73
N TRP A 323 17.85 30.67 -15.25
CA TRP A 323 18.26 30.69 -16.65
C TRP A 323 19.66 31.32 -16.84
N GLU A 324 20.17 31.21 -18.06
CA GLU A 324 21.41 31.85 -18.52
C GLU A 324 21.09 33.16 -19.26
N ASP A 325 21.73 34.26 -18.86
CA ASP A 325 21.54 35.63 -19.34
C ASP A 325 22.92 36.21 -19.69
N ASP A 326 23.33 35.99 -20.94
CA ASP A 326 24.71 36.14 -21.46
C ASP A 326 25.79 35.43 -20.61
N ASP A 327 26.45 36.19 -19.71
CA ASP A 327 27.53 35.71 -18.83
C ASP A 327 27.05 35.42 -17.41
N GLU A 328 25.75 35.57 -17.13
CA GLU A 328 25.17 35.46 -15.80
C GLU A 328 24.20 34.29 -15.70
N ILE A 329 24.20 33.64 -14.55
CA ILE A 329 23.10 32.77 -14.14
C ILE A 329 22.13 33.62 -13.34
N VAL A 330 20.88 33.69 -13.78
CA VAL A 330 19.79 34.36 -13.07
C VAL A 330 18.97 33.31 -12.33
N LEU A 331 18.64 33.58 -11.08
CA LEU A 331 17.85 32.71 -10.19
C LEU A 331 16.74 33.54 -9.56
N ILE A 332 15.48 33.16 -9.77
CA ILE A 332 14.33 33.79 -9.12
C ILE A 332 13.91 32.92 -7.94
N THR A 333 13.85 33.50 -6.73
CA THR A 333 13.75 32.74 -5.48
C THR A 333 12.97 33.48 -4.39
N CYS A 334 12.34 32.72 -3.49
CA CYS A 334 11.80 33.25 -2.24
C CYS A 334 12.90 33.20 -1.15
N ARG A 335 13.34 34.38 -0.71
CA ARG A 335 14.44 34.60 0.24
C ARG A 335 13.88 34.96 1.61
N LEU A 336 14.45 34.37 2.66
CA LEU A 336 14.41 34.84 4.05
C LEU A 336 15.72 35.54 4.39
N GLU A 337 15.66 36.64 5.12
CA GLU A 337 16.87 37.24 5.69
C GLU A 337 17.38 36.43 6.90
N ASN A 338 16.47 35.95 7.76
CA ASN A 338 16.81 35.17 8.94
C ASN A 338 15.80 34.03 9.14
N LEU A 339 16.22 32.94 9.78
CA LEU A 339 15.38 31.80 10.10
C LEU A 339 15.66 31.28 11.51
N ASP A 340 14.99 31.87 12.50
CA ASP A 340 14.95 31.31 13.85
C ASP A 340 14.06 30.05 13.85
N MET A 341 14.69 28.89 14.00
CA MET A 341 14.01 27.60 14.03
C MET A 341 13.09 27.42 15.24
N GLU A 342 13.21 28.21 16.31
CA GLU A 342 12.28 28.17 17.45
C GLU A 342 11.00 28.97 17.16
N VAL A 343 11.11 30.13 16.49
CA VAL A 343 9.97 30.89 15.95
C VAL A 343 9.27 30.11 14.84
N ALA A 344 10.03 29.57 13.88
CA ALA A 344 9.49 28.71 12.83
C ALA A 344 8.83 27.43 13.38
N SER A 345 9.21 26.96 14.57
CA SER A 345 8.53 25.86 15.27
C SER A 345 7.24 26.24 15.99
N GLY A 346 6.80 27.50 15.92
CA GLY A 346 5.58 27.98 16.56
C GLY A 346 5.63 28.02 18.10
N ARG A 347 6.82 27.80 18.68
CA ARG A 347 7.04 27.77 20.15
C ARG A 347 7.22 29.16 20.75
N LEU A 348 7.72 30.12 19.98
CA LEU A 348 7.75 31.53 20.33
C LEU A 348 6.67 32.27 19.54
N LYS A 349 5.91 33.15 20.22
CA LYS A 349 4.87 34.00 19.59
C LYS A 349 5.37 35.38 19.17
N GLU A 350 6.64 35.68 19.39
CA GLU A 350 7.23 37.00 19.16
C GLU A 350 8.07 37.02 17.87
N ASN A 351 8.11 38.18 17.20
CA ASN A 351 8.95 38.50 16.05
C ASN A 351 8.76 37.67 14.75
N LEU A 352 7.51 37.52 14.30
CA LEU A 352 7.18 37.10 12.93
C LEU A 352 7.71 38.08 11.84
N GLU A 353 8.04 39.32 12.19
CA GLU A 353 8.47 40.34 11.23
C GLU A 353 9.79 40.00 10.51
N ASN A 354 10.69 39.26 11.19
CA ASN A 354 12.00 38.85 10.66
C ASN A 354 11.95 37.50 9.91
N THR A 355 10.77 36.92 9.71
CA THR A 355 10.56 35.62 9.04
C THR A 355 9.69 35.74 7.78
N LYS A 356 9.79 36.87 7.06
CA LYS A 356 9.13 37.08 5.77
C LYS A 356 9.92 36.38 4.66
N ASN A 357 9.25 35.53 3.87
CA ASN A 357 9.73 35.15 2.54
C ASN A 357 9.42 36.29 1.56
N GLU A 358 10.42 36.74 0.82
CA GLU A 358 10.29 37.82 -0.16
C GLU A 358 10.83 37.34 -1.52
N LEU A 359 10.19 37.76 -2.61
CA LEU A 359 10.65 37.38 -3.96
C LEU A 359 11.91 38.20 -4.31
N TYR A 360 12.97 37.52 -4.73
CA TYR A 360 14.24 38.10 -5.16
C TYR A 360 14.69 37.53 -6.51
N GLU A 361 15.37 38.38 -7.29
CA GLU A 361 16.26 37.98 -8.37
C GLU A 361 17.68 37.94 -7.83
N MET A 362 18.39 36.83 -8.06
CA MET A 362 19.83 36.68 -7.79
C MET A 362 20.57 36.48 -9.10
N ARG A 363 21.73 37.12 -9.25
CA ARG A 363 22.57 37.03 -10.45
C ARG A 363 23.98 36.59 -10.09
N PHE A 364 24.49 35.58 -10.77
CA PHE A 364 25.81 34.98 -10.55
C PHE A 364 26.65 35.09 -11.83
N ASN A 365 27.62 36.00 -11.85
CA ASN A 365 28.37 36.33 -13.06
C ASN A 365 29.51 35.33 -13.30
N MET A 366 29.34 34.44 -14.29
CA MET A 366 30.21 33.29 -14.59
C MET A 366 31.59 33.68 -15.15
N LYS A 367 31.81 34.95 -15.50
CA LYS A 367 33.17 35.47 -15.77
C LYS A 367 33.81 36.02 -14.50
N THR A 368 33.23 37.05 -13.89
CA THR A 368 33.85 37.81 -12.79
C THR A 368 33.84 37.09 -11.45
N GLY A 369 32.87 36.20 -11.19
CA GLY A 369 32.66 35.58 -9.88
C GLY A 369 31.88 36.45 -8.89
N VAL A 370 31.42 37.63 -9.32
CA VAL A 370 30.54 38.49 -8.52
C VAL A 370 29.13 37.87 -8.49
N ALA A 371 28.49 37.95 -7.33
CA ALA A 371 27.06 37.68 -7.17
C ALA A 371 26.33 38.94 -6.69
N SER A 372 25.05 39.06 -7.04
CA SER A 372 24.18 40.16 -6.59
C SER A 372 22.75 39.67 -6.36
N GLN A 373 21.95 40.47 -5.66
CA GLN A 373 20.52 40.20 -5.41
C GLN A 373 19.70 41.49 -5.50
N LYS A 374 18.54 41.43 -6.17
CA LYS A 374 17.54 42.50 -6.32
C LYS A 374 16.22 42.02 -5.73
N GLN A 375 15.59 42.83 -4.88
CA GLN A 375 14.27 42.51 -4.34
C GLN A 375 13.18 42.80 -5.39
N LEU A 376 12.24 41.88 -5.53
CA LEU A 376 11.10 41.96 -6.45
C LEU A 376 9.75 42.11 -5.73
N SER A 377 9.69 41.73 -4.44
CA SER A 377 8.52 41.95 -3.59
C SER A 377 8.92 42.29 -2.16
N VAL A 378 8.25 43.29 -1.57
CA VAL A 378 8.31 43.65 -0.14
C VAL A 378 7.17 43.03 0.68
N SER A 379 6.37 42.17 0.04
CA SER A 379 5.26 41.44 0.67
C SER A 379 5.63 39.98 0.87
N ALA A 380 5.09 39.37 1.92
CA ALA A 380 5.35 37.97 2.26
C ALA A 380 4.75 37.01 1.21
N VAL A 381 5.61 36.42 0.38
CA VAL A 381 5.24 35.53 -0.73
C VAL A 381 6.14 34.29 -0.79
N ASP A 382 5.53 33.12 -0.98
CA ASP A 382 6.22 31.82 -1.09
C ASP A 382 5.44 30.89 -2.04
N PHE A 383 5.92 29.67 -2.24
CA PHE A 383 5.43 28.72 -3.24
C PHE A 383 5.37 29.33 -4.66
N PRO A 384 6.52 29.83 -5.18
CA PRO A 384 6.55 30.48 -6.49
C PRO A 384 6.47 29.46 -7.63
N GLN A 385 5.66 29.78 -8.64
CA GLN A 385 5.28 28.89 -9.73
C GLN A 385 5.34 29.62 -11.08
N ILE A 386 5.68 28.88 -12.14
CA ILE A 386 5.89 29.40 -13.50
C ILE A 386 5.22 28.52 -14.56
N ASN A 387 5.17 28.98 -15.81
CA ASN A 387 4.88 28.07 -16.92
C ASN A 387 6.03 27.06 -17.10
N GLY A 388 5.81 25.80 -16.67
CA GLY A 388 6.81 24.73 -16.72
C GLY A 388 7.33 24.33 -18.11
N CYS A 389 6.83 24.94 -19.20
CA CYS A 389 7.48 24.86 -20.51
C CYS A 389 8.82 25.64 -20.57
N TYR A 390 9.08 26.51 -19.59
CA TYR A 390 10.24 27.41 -19.51
C TYR A 390 11.21 27.03 -18.37
N THR A 391 11.04 25.87 -17.72
CA THR A 391 11.98 25.42 -16.69
C THR A 391 13.42 25.36 -17.24
N GLY A 392 14.34 26.04 -16.55
CA GLY A 392 15.74 26.22 -16.96
C GLY A 392 16.01 27.33 -17.98
N ARG A 393 15.00 28.12 -18.36
CA ARG A 393 15.03 29.14 -19.43
C ARG A 393 14.31 30.42 -19.00
N LYS A 394 14.61 31.56 -19.61
CA LYS A 394 13.98 32.84 -19.21
C LYS A 394 12.46 32.76 -19.38
N GLN A 395 11.74 33.01 -18.28
CA GLN A 395 10.30 33.26 -18.26
C GLN A 395 10.04 34.71 -17.81
N ARG A 396 8.90 35.27 -18.18
CA ARG A 396 8.46 36.61 -17.79
C ARG A 396 7.55 36.63 -16.57
N PHE A 397 6.68 35.64 -16.40
CA PHE A 397 5.66 35.66 -15.36
C PHE A 397 5.97 34.68 -14.22
N VAL A 398 5.73 35.14 -12.99
CA VAL A 398 5.83 34.32 -11.77
C VAL A 398 4.55 34.50 -10.97
N TYR A 399 3.96 33.37 -10.58
CA TYR A 399 2.79 33.32 -9.71
C TYR A 399 3.27 32.92 -8.31
N SER A 400 2.76 33.54 -7.26
CA SER A 400 3.20 33.23 -5.88
C SER A 400 2.06 33.32 -4.89
N ALA A 401 2.12 32.53 -3.82
CA ALA A 401 1.11 32.51 -2.78
C ALA A 401 1.36 33.67 -1.78
N ILE A 402 0.32 34.44 -1.48
CA ILE A 402 0.39 35.59 -0.57
C ILE A 402 0.10 35.12 0.85
N HIS A 403 1.04 35.33 1.76
CA HIS A 403 0.95 34.84 3.14
C HIS A 403 0.72 35.95 4.17
N ASP A 404 -0.26 35.76 5.06
CA ASP A 404 -0.36 36.54 6.30
C ASP A 404 0.54 35.95 7.40
N ASN A 405 0.56 34.62 7.49
CA ASN A 405 1.56 33.84 8.21
C ASN A 405 1.68 32.45 7.55
N ILE A 406 2.89 31.89 7.43
CA ILE A 406 3.06 30.59 6.77
C ILE A 406 2.34 29.49 7.59
N PRO A 407 1.49 28.64 6.99
CA PRO A 407 1.19 28.49 5.56
C PRO A 407 -0.21 29.00 5.14
N LYS A 408 -0.82 29.93 5.89
CA LYS A 408 -2.07 30.58 5.50
C LYS A 408 -1.82 31.43 4.26
N VAL A 409 -2.27 30.93 3.11
CA VAL A 409 -2.34 31.68 1.85
C VAL A 409 -3.66 32.44 1.84
N ARG A 410 -3.67 33.77 1.74
CA ARG A 410 -4.92 34.55 1.61
C ARG A 410 -5.31 34.87 0.17
N GLY A 411 -4.38 34.72 -0.77
CA GLY A 411 -4.57 35.00 -2.18
C GLY A 411 -3.33 34.61 -3.00
N ILE A 412 -3.40 34.87 -4.31
CA ILE A 412 -2.30 34.61 -5.26
C ILE A 412 -1.96 35.90 -6.00
N VAL A 413 -0.67 36.18 -6.14
CA VAL A 413 -0.15 37.34 -6.88
C VAL A 413 0.51 36.89 -8.18
N LYS A 414 0.31 37.68 -9.24
CA LYS A 414 0.99 37.57 -10.54
C LYS A 414 2.04 38.67 -10.67
N PHE A 415 3.30 38.28 -10.72
CA PHE A 415 4.44 39.16 -11.03
C PHE A 415 4.81 39.09 -12.51
N ASP A 416 5.25 40.21 -13.05
CA ASP A 416 5.86 40.39 -14.37
C ASP A 416 7.32 40.85 -14.19
N LEU A 417 8.26 39.99 -14.53
CA LEU A 417 9.70 40.19 -14.32
C LEU A 417 10.33 41.17 -15.32
N ASP A 418 9.67 41.48 -16.45
CA ASP A 418 10.12 42.51 -17.38
C ASP A 418 9.66 43.93 -16.95
N ALA A 419 8.87 44.03 -15.87
CA ALA A 419 8.44 45.30 -15.26
C ALA A 419 9.20 45.58 -13.95
N GLU A 420 9.48 46.86 -13.67
CA GLU A 420 10.13 47.26 -12.42
C GLU A 420 9.15 47.27 -11.23
N PRO A 421 9.58 46.85 -10.02
CA PRO A 421 8.75 46.95 -8.82
C PRO A 421 8.39 48.41 -8.49
N GLU A 422 7.16 48.64 -8.03
CA GLU A 422 6.84 49.90 -7.35
C GLU A 422 7.57 49.97 -5.99
N GLY A 423 8.12 51.13 -5.66
CA GLY A 423 8.89 51.34 -4.43
C GLY A 423 8.06 51.19 -3.15
N GLU A 424 8.75 50.99 -2.02
CA GLU A 424 8.24 50.65 -0.66
C GLU A 424 6.76 50.98 -0.37
N LYS A 425 5.85 50.12 -0.83
CA LYS A 425 4.46 50.03 -0.38
C LYS A 425 4.38 49.05 0.79
N SER A 426 3.68 49.44 1.86
CA SER A 426 3.48 48.60 3.04
C SER A 426 2.38 47.54 2.87
N GLN A 427 1.70 47.51 1.73
CA GLN A 427 0.64 46.57 1.38
C GLN A 427 0.78 46.14 -0.10
N LEU A 428 0.32 44.93 -0.40
CA LEU A 428 0.32 44.36 -1.74
C LEU A 428 -0.83 44.95 -2.56
N GLU A 429 -0.52 45.66 -3.64
CA GLU A 429 -1.47 46.29 -4.57
C GLU A 429 -1.09 45.97 -6.02
N VAL A 430 -2.04 46.07 -6.95
CA VAL A 430 -1.75 45.99 -8.40
C VAL A 430 -1.06 47.28 -8.84
N GLY A 431 0.14 47.15 -9.40
CA GLY A 431 1.05 48.26 -9.71
C GLY A 431 2.47 47.76 -10.01
N GLY A 432 3.22 48.50 -10.82
CA GLY A 432 4.58 48.13 -11.27
C GLY A 432 4.67 46.69 -11.80
N ASN A 433 5.50 45.86 -11.18
CA ASN A 433 5.66 44.45 -11.50
C ASN A 433 4.50 43.55 -11.04
N ILE A 434 3.56 44.03 -10.23
CA ILE A 434 2.36 43.26 -9.83
C ILE A 434 1.25 43.54 -10.83
N GLN A 435 0.97 42.55 -11.70
CA GLN A 435 -0.02 42.66 -12.78
C GLN A 435 -1.42 42.18 -12.38
N GLY A 436 -1.55 41.43 -11.28
CA GLY A 436 -2.85 40.98 -10.79
C GLY A 436 -2.77 40.29 -9.44
N ILE A 437 -3.85 40.39 -8.67
CA ILE A 437 -4.00 39.80 -7.33
C ILE A 437 -5.38 39.13 -7.28
N PHE A 438 -5.40 37.86 -6.89
CA PHE A 438 -6.62 37.10 -6.62
C PHE A 438 -6.76 36.87 -5.11
N GLU A 439 -7.68 37.57 -4.46
CA GLU A 439 -7.97 37.45 -3.02
C GLU A 439 -9.07 36.41 -2.76
N LEU A 440 -8.90 35.55 -1.75
CA LEU A 440 -9.87 34.51 -1.41
C LEU A 440 -11.08 35.01 -0.60
N GLY A 441 -10.94 36.16 0.04
CA GLY A 441 -11.93 36.75 0.95
C GLY A 441 -11.76 36.32 2.43
N PRO A 442 -12.41 37.03 3.37
CA PRO A 442 -12.15 36.85 4.81
C PRO A 442 -12.42 35.43 5.32
N GLY A 443 -11.44 34.85 6.02
CA GLY A 443 -11.51 33.50 6.61
C GLY A 443 -11.39 32.35 5.60
N ARG A 444 -11.03 32.64 4.35
CA ARG A 444 -10.77 31.63 3.30
C ARG A 444 -9.28 31.59 2.99
N VAL A 445 -8.72 30.39 2.87
CA VAL A 445 -7.27 30.15 2.80
C VAL A 445 -6.91 29.14 1.70
N GLY A 446 -5.82 29.37 0.98
CA GLY A 446 -5.43 28.63 -0.22
C GLY A 446 -4.26 27.64 -0.04
N SER A 447 -3.74 27.16 -1.17
CA SER A 447 -2.49 26.41 -1.31
C SER A 447 -1.53 27.07 -2.31
N GLU A 448 -0.38 26.44 -2.57
CA GLU A 448 0.36 26.62 -3.82
C GLU A 448 -0.60 26.48 -5.03
N ALA A 449 -0.35 27.27 -6.09
CA ALA A 449 -1.17 27.34 -7.28
C ALA A 449 -0.36 27.00 -8.54
N ILE A 450 -0.74 25.93 -9.21
CA ILE A 450 0.01 25.40 -10.37
C ILE A 450 -0.50 26.03 -11.66
N PHE A 451 0.42 26.47 -12.50
CA PHE A 451 0.12 26.96 -13.84
C PHE A 451 -0.10 25.81 -14.82
N VAL A 452 -1.23 25.84 -15.54
CA VAL A 452 -1.62 24.86 -16.55
C VAL A 452 -1.73 25.56 -17.92
N PRO A 453 -0.79 25.35 -18.86
CA PRO A 453 -0.82 26.02 -20.16
C PRO A 453 -1.99 25.51 -21.01
N ARG A 454 -2.75 26.43 -21.63
CA ARG A 454 -3.90 26.10 -22.49
C ARG A 454 -3.50 25.34 -23.76
N LYS A 455 -2.23 25.50 -24.19
CA LYS A 455 -1.60 24.77 -25.29
C LYS A 455 -0.21 24.30 -24.83
N PRO A 456 0.18 23.02 -25.02
CA PRO A 456 1.47 22.53 -24.57
C PRO A 456 2.63 23.07 -25.42
N GLY A 457 3.71 23.48 -24.77
CA GLY A 457 4.92 24.04 -25.39
C GLY A 457 5.06 25.56 -25.17
N ILE A 458 6.21 26.11 -25.55
CA ILE A 458 6.46 27.56 -25.55
C ILE A 458 5.55 28.23 -26.59
N THR A 459 4.95 29.36 -26.23
CA THR A 459 4.11 30.16 -27.13
C THR A 459 4.45 31.66 -27.03
N SER A 460 3.88 32.49 -27.90
CA SER A 460 4.01 33.96 -27.84
C SER A 460 3.22 34.58 -26.67
N GLU A 461 2.32 33.82 -26.04
CA GLU A 461 1.59 34.22 -24.84
C GLU A 461 1.95 33.23 -23.73
N GLU A 462 2.96 33.57 -22.94
CA GLU A 462 3.51 32.71 -21.88
C GLU A 462 2.46 32.37 -20.81
N ASP A 463 1.54 33.30 -20.55
CA ASP A 463 0.48 33.24 -19.56
C ASP A 463 -0.88 32.74 -20.10
N ASP A 464 -0.95 32.25 -21.35
CA ASP A 464 -2.16 31.63 -21.91
C ASP A 464 -2.44 30.27 -21.23
N GLY A 465 -3.07 30.32 -20.06
CA GLY A 465 -3.35 29.17 -19.22
C GLY A 465 -4.22 29.49 -18.01
N TYR A 466 -4.24 28.55 -17.08
CA TYR A 466 -5.02 28.60 -15.85
C TYR A 466 -4.13 28.42 -14.62
N LEU A 467 -4.54 28.97 -13.49
CA LEU A 467 -4.00 28.59 -12.18
C LEU A 467 -5.00 27.68 -11.48
N ILE A 468 -4.51 26.59 -10.90
CA ILE A 468 -5.32 25.62 -10.15
C ILE A 468 -4.75 25.40 -8.74
N PHE A 469 -5.61 25.50 -7.72
CA PHE A 469 -5.23 25.47 -6.31
C PHE A 469 -6.40 25.02 -5.42
N PHE A 470 -6.06 24.47 -4.26
CA PHE A 470 -7.03 24.15 -3.21
C PHE A 470 -7.37 25.40 -2.40
N VAL A 471 -8.61 25.48 -1.93
CA VAL A 471 -9.10 26.48 -0.98
C VAL A 471 -9.84 25.78 0.16
N HIS A 472 -9.74 26.35 1.36
CA HIS A 472 -10.49 25.97 2.55
C HIS A 472 -11.14 27.22 3.15
N ASP A 473 -12.41 27.10 3.54
CA ASP A 473 -13.13 28.14 4.28
C ASP A 473 -13.13 27.77 5.78
N GLU A 474 -12.37 28.51 6.59
CA GLU A 474 -12.29 28.29 8.04
C GLU A 474 -13.60 28.68 8.76
N ASN A 475 -14.51 29.43 8.11
CA ASN A 475 -15.81 29.77 8.68
C ASN A 475 -16.83 28.62 8.56
N THR A 476 -16.90 27.95 7.41
CA THR A 476 -17.86 26.86 7.15
C THR A 476 -17.25 25.46 7.29
N GLY A 477 -15.93 25.34 7.32
CA GLY A 477 -15.21 24.07 7.38
C GLY A 477 -15.05 23.36 6.03
N LYS A 478 -15.63 23.89 4.95
CA LYS A 478 -15.60 23.31 3.59
C LYS A 478 -14.24 23.49 2.88
N SER A 479 -14.03 22.72 1.82
CA SER A 479 -12.93 22.93 0.86
C SER A 479 -13.41 22.82 -0.58
N GLU A 480 -12.68 23.45 -1.49
CA GLU A 480 -12.94 23.53 -2.93
C GLU A 480 -11.60 23.52 -3.70
N VAL A 481 -11.63 23.22 -5.00
CA VAL A 481 -10.54 23.54 -5.94
C VAL A 481 -11.01 24.65 -6.87
N ASN A 482 -10.23 25.71 -6.99
CA ASN A 482 -10.54 26.83 -7.86
C ASN A 482 -9.61 26.85 -9.07
N VAL A 483 -10.22 27.12 -10.22
CA VAL A 483 -9.54 27.33 -11.50
C VAL A 483 -9.79 28.77 -11.91
N ILE A 484 -8.72 29.57 -11.98
CA ILE A 484 -8.80 30.97 -12.46
C ILE A 484 -7.96 31.12 -13.73
N ASP A 485 -8.33 32.07 -14.60
CA ASP A 485 -7.56 32.35 -15.81
C ASP A 485 -6.28 33.13 -15.45
N ALA A 486 -5.12 32.55 -15.77
CA ALA A 486 -3.80 33.02 -15.33
C ALA A 486 -3.35 34.30 -16.05
N LYS A 487 -4.01 34.64 -17.16
CA LYS A 487 -3.76 35.85 -17.94
C LYS A 487 -4.44 37.05 -17.28
N THR A 488 -5.72 36.90 -16.96
CA THR A 488 -6.60 37.98 -16.46
C THR A 488 -6.64 38.13 -14.94
N MET A 489 -6.34 37.07 -14.16
CA MET A 489 -6.47 37.07 -12.69
C MET A 489 -7.87 37.50 -12.18
N SER A 490 -8.92 37.13 -12.93
CA SER A 490 -10.32 37.44 -12.63
C SER A 490 -10.73 37.08 -11.20
N ALA A 491 -11.43 37.99 -10.52
CA ALA A 491 -12.01 37.76 -9.18
C ALA A 491 -13.12 36.71 -9.18
N ASP A 492 -13.85 36.56 -10.31
CA ASP A 492 -14.77 35.44 -10.54
C ASP A 492 -13.97 34.26 -11.13
N PRO A 493 -13.94 33.08 -10.47
CA PRO A 493 -13.25 31.90 -10.99
C PRO A 493 -13.90 31.31 -12.26
N VAL A 494 -13.10 30.68 -13.10
CA VAL A 494 -13.57 29.94 -14.30
C VAL A 494 -14.29 28.65 -13.89
N ALA A 495 -13.84 27.99 -12.83
CA ALA A 495 -14.53 26.89 -12.18
C ALA A 495 -14.25 26.88 -10.67
N ILE A 496 -15.25 26.46 -9.90
CA ILE A 496 -15.16 26.13 -8.47
C ILE A 496 -15.67 24.69 -8.35
N ILE A 497 -14.84 23.81 -7.79
CA ILE A 497 -15.15 22.39 -7.62
C ILE A 497 -15.23 22.13 -6.11
N GLU A 498 -16.45 22.10 -5.56
CA GLU A 498 -16.64 21.75 -4.14
C GLU A 498 -16.12 20.34 -3.85
N LEU A 499 -15.34 20.20 -2.77
CA LEU A 499 -14.80 18.91 -2.33
C LEU A 499 -15.66 18.32 -1.21
N PRO A 500 -15.85 16.98 -1.16
CA PRO A 500 -16.67 16.35 -0.12
C PRO A 500 -16.03 16.40 1.28
N ASN A 501 -14.72 16.67 1.36
CA ASN A 501 -13.91 16.60 2.58
C ASN A 501 -12.93 17.78 2.67
N ARG A 502 -12.58 18.18 3.90
CA ARG A 502 -11.61 19.25 4.18
C ARG A 502 -10.24 18.93 3.61
N VAL A 503 -9.57 19.94 3.07
CA VAL A 503 -8.17 19.89 2.63
C VAL A 503 -7.28 20.70 3.58
N PRO A 504 -6.38 20.04 4.34
CA PRO A 504 -5.41 20.71 5.23
C PRO A 504 -4.42 21.63 4.49
N TYR A 505 -3.71 22.45 5.26
CA TYR A 505 -2.50 23.11 4.78
C TYR A 505 -1.48 22.08 4.29
N GLY A 506 -0.78 22.40 3.20
CA GLY A 506 0.16 21.49 2.55
C GLY A 506 1.34 22.19 1.90
N PHE A 507 2.08 21.42 1.11
CA PHE A 507 3.28 21.85 0.39
C PHE A 507 2.98 21.82 -1.12
N HIS A 508 3.89 21.27 -1.91
CA HIS A 508 3.92 21.39 -3.36
C HIS A 508 2.89 20.55 -4.10
N ALA A 509 2.59 21.03 -5.30
CA ALA A 509 1.69 20.47 -6.27
C ALA A 509 2.34 20.26 -7.65
N LEU A 510 1.62 19.56 -8.52
CA LEU A 510 2.00 19.27 -9.89
C LEU A 510 0.73 19.13 -10.75
N PHE A 511 0.82 19.47 -12.04
CA PHE A 511 -0.20 19.14 -13.03
C PHE A 511 0.39 18.29 -14.16
N VAL A 512 -0.28 17.18 -14.51
CA VAL A 512 0.15 16.24 -15.55
C VAL A 512 -0.88 16.20 -16.68
N SER A 513 -0.51 16.66 -17.88
CA SER A 513 -1.42 16.79 -19.02
C SER A 513 -1.52 15.54 -19.90
N GLU A 514 -2.74 15.23 -20.35
CA GLU A 514 -3.09 14.03 -21.12
C GLU A 514 -2.23 13.83 -22.39
N LYS A 515 -1.92 14.91 -23.11
CA LYS A 515 -1.08 14.85 -24.32
C LYS A 515 0.35 14.34 -24.07
N ARG A 516 0.88 14.46 -22.84
CA ARG A 516 2.21 13.92 -22.50
C ARG A 516 2.19 12.39 -22.43
N LYS A 517 1.03 11.76 -22.21
CA LYS A 517 0.83 10.30 -22.16
C LYS A 517 0.86 9.67 -23.55
N ARG A 518 0.19 10.28 -24.56
CA ARG A 518 0.23 9.80 -25.96
C ARG A 518 1.63 9.78 -26.58
N LYS A 519 2.59 10.56 -26.06
CA LYS A 519 3.98 10.57 -26.53
C LYS A 519 4.72 9.26 -26.14
N LYS A 520 4.29 8.58 -25.06
CA LYS A 520 4.75 7.22 -24.71
C LYS A 520 4.16 6.16 -25.65
N SER A 521 2.85 6.18 -25.90
CA SER A 521 2.19 5.08 -26.64
C SER A 521 2.54 4.99 -28.14
N ILE A 522 3.07 6.05 -28.74
CA ILE A 522 3.68 5.98 -30.09
C ILE A 522 5.02 5.21 -30.08
N ARG A 523 5.72 5.20 -28.94
CA ARG A 523 6.99 4.47 -28.76
C ARG A 523 6.74 2.96 -28.59
N GLU A 524 5.65 2.59 -27.92
CA GLU A 524 5.14 1.21 -27.83
C GLU A 524 4.87 0.62 -29.24
N GLN A 525 4.21 1.38 -30.13
CA GLN A 525 3.99 0.99 -31.53
C GLN A 525 5.28 0.80 -32.36
N THR A 526 6.43 1.28 -31.88
CA THR A 526 7.71 1.09 -32.59
C THR A 526 8.31 -0.30 -32.32
N MET A 527 7.95 -0.97 -31.22
CA MET A 527 8.46 -2.29 -30.85
C MET A 527 7.93 -3.43 -31.74
N GLU A 528 6.85 -3.20 -32.51
CA GLU A 528 6.31 -4.19 -33.45
C GLU A 528 7.31 -4.61 -34.54
N LYS A 529 8.29 -3.75 -34.87
CA LYS A 529 9.29 -4.00 -35.93
C LYS A 529 10.48 -4.87 -35.55
N GLU A 530 10.73 -5.13 -34.26
CA GLU A 530 11.84 -6.00 -33.85
C GLU A 530 11.46 -7.50 -33.75
N ASN A 531 10.19 -7.83 -33.99
CA ASN A 531 9.71 -9.22 -33.94
C ASN A 531 10.12 -10.07 -35.16
N GLU A 532 10.63 -9.48 -36.24
CA GLU A 532 11.15 -10.26 -37.38
C GLU A 532 12.55 -10.86 -37.10
N THR A 533 13.39 -10.18 -36.31
CA THR A 533 14.77 -10.61 -36.00
C THR A 533 14.83 -11.81 -35.03
N LYS A 534 13.75 -12.07 -34.27
CA LYS A 534 13.73 -13.10 -33.20
C LYS A 534 13.61 -14.55 -33.70
N LYS A 535 13.63 -14.81 -35.01
CA LYS A 535 13.51 -16.17 -35.56
C LYS A 535 14.79 -17.01 -35.50
N GLU A 536 15.99 -16.41 -35.41
CA GLU A 536 17.25 -17.16 -35.41
C GLU A 536 17.75 -17.56 -34.00
N MET A 537 17.38 -16.80 -32.94
CA MET A 537 17.78 -17.14 -31.56
C MET A 537 16.97 -18.27 -30.91
N LYS A 538 16.01 -18.88 -31.61
CA LYS A 538 15.06 -19.85 -31.03
C LYS A 538 15.64 -21.27 -30.88
N LYS A 539 16.89 -21.38 -30.41
CA LYS A 539 17.60 -22.67 -30.28
C LYS A 539 18.58 -22.82 -29.10
N GLU A 540 18.78 -21.78 -28.30
CA GLU A 540 19.56 -21.84 -27.06
C GLU A 540 18.72 -21.26 -25.90
N ASN A 541 18.92 -21.80 -24.69
CA ASN A 541 18.17 -21.51 -23.47
C ASN A 541 16.66 -21.86 -23.49
N ILE A 542 16.37 -23.16 -23.55
CA ILE A 542 15.35 -23.76 -22.67
C ILE A 542 16.05 -24.03 -21.33
N GLY A 543 15.44 -23.73 -20.18
CA GLY A 543 16.00 -24.10 -18.88
C GLY A 543 15.14 -23.68 -17.68
N GLY A 544 14.80 -24.68 -16.84
CA GLY A 544 14.25 -24.61 -15.47
C GLY A 544 13.49 -23.35 -15.00
N GLY A 545 12.17 -23.45 -14.89
CA GLY A 545 11.33 -22.42 -14.24
C GLY A 545 11.44 -22.40 -12.71
N GLY A 546 11.23 -21.22 -12.11
CA GLY A 546 11.49 -20.88 -10.71
C GLY A 546 10.66 -21.56 -9.61
N ILE A 547 10.74 -22.89 -9.50
CA ILE A 547 10.49 -23.63 -8.26
C ILE A 547 11.80 -23.74 -7.48
N VAL A 548 11.89 -23.07 -6.34
CA VAL A 548 13.05 -23.10 -5.45
C VAL A 548 12.92 -24.26 -4.47
N THR A 549 13.83 -25.24 -4.55
CA THR A 549 13.95 -26.29 -3.54
C THR A 549 14.26 -25.69 -2.16
N VAL A 550 13.38 -25.91 -1.20
CA VAL A 550 13.47 -25.31 0.14
C VAL A 550 14.48 -26.08 1.00
N ASP A 551 15.71 -25.57 1.11
CA ASP A 551 16.83 -26.11 1.92
C ASP A 551 17.31 -25.08 2.97
N PRO A 552 16.60 -24.96 4.11
CA PRO A 552 16.96 -24.01 5.19
C PRO A 552 18.14 -24.49 6.01
N LYS A 553 19.00 -23.55 6.44
CA LYS A 553 20.29 -23.84 7.12
C LYS A 553 20.34 -23.29 8.56
N PRO A 554 19.46 -23.76 9.47
CA PRO A 554 19.46 -23.39 10.88
C PRO A 554 20.70 -23.95 11.61
N SER A 555 21.19 -23.24 12.63
CA SER A 555 22.30 -23.71 13.48
C SER A 555 21.83 -24.28 14.82
N LYS A 556 22.30 -25.50 15.12
CA LYS A 556 22.06 -26.23 16.38
C LYS A 556 23.36 -26.27 17.18
N GLY A 557 23.35 -25.78 18.42
CA GLY A 557 24.58 -25.62 19.20
C GLY A 557 24.37 -24.87 20.52
N ILE A 558 25.46 -24.44 21.16
CA ILE A 558 25.43 -23.76 22.47
C ILE A 558 24.55 -22.50 22.43
N VAL A 559 24.71 -21.66 21.40
CA VAL A 559 23.92 -20.43 21.23
C VAL A 559 22.41 -20.74 21.15
N SER A 560 22.02 -21.71 20.33
CA SER A 560 20.64 -22.19 20.23
C SER A 560 20.10 -22.68 21.58
N ARG A 561 20.88 -23.50 22.32
CA ARG A 561 20.49 -23.99 23.66
C ARG A 561 20.35 -22.88 24.70
N MET A 562 21.19 -21.85 24.65
CA MET A 562 21.09 -20.69 25.55
C MET A 562 19.86 -19.85 25.25
N VAL A 563 19.56 -19.60 23.96
CA VAL A 563 18.33 -18.90 23.53
C VAL A 563 17.09 -19.71 23.97
N ASP A 564 17.09 -21.02 23.78
CA ASP A 564 15.99 -21.89 24.22
C ASP A 564 15.82 -21.95 25.75
N ALA A 565 16.91 -21.86 26.51
CA ALA A 565 16.85 -21.81 27.98
C ALA A 565 16.26 -20.48 28.49
N VAL A 566 16.65 -19.35 27.86
CA VAL A 566 16.08 -18.03 28.14
C VAL A 566 14.59 -17.99 27.76
N GLU A 567 14.21 -18.60 26.63
CA GLU A 567 12.81 -18.75 26.25
C GLU A 567 12.02 -19.51 27.32
N LYS A 568 12.44 -20.74 27.66
CA LYS A 568 11.72 -21.60 28.61
C LYS A 568 11.58 -20.96 30.00
N LEU A 569 12.60 -20.26 30.48
CA LEU A 569 12.54 -19.56 31.78
C LEU A 569 11.50 -18.43 31.78
N ILE A 570 11.43 -17.66 30.70
CA ILE A 570 10.51 -16.52 30.59
C ILE A 570 9.09 -16.98 30.25
N VAL A 571 8.93 -18.01 29.41
CA VAL A 571 7.64 -18.69 29.17
C VAL A 571 7.07 -19.22 30.48
N TRP A 572 7.85 -19.99 31.25
CA TRP A 572 7.42 -20.50 32.57
C TRP A 572 7.03 -19.38 33.55
N SER A 573 7.69 -18.22 33.48
CA SER A 573 7.39 -17.07 34.35
C SER A 573 6.26 -16.16 33.86
N MET A 574 5.81 -16.27 32.61
CA MET A 574 4.88 -15.30 31.99
C MET A 574 3.67 -15.91 31.27
N HIS A 575 3.67 -17.22 31.04
CA HIS A 575 2.58 -17.95 30.39
C HIS A 575 2.00 -19.02 31.32
N ASP A 576 0.70 -18.94 31.53
CA ASP A 576 -0.06 -19.86 32.38
C ASP A 576 -0.50 -21.08 31.58
N SER A 577 0.38 -22.10 31.56
CA SER A 577 0.16 -23.38 30.88
C SER A 577 -0.97 -24.25 31.45
N SER A 578 -1.67 -23.82 32.51
CA SER A 578 -2.89 -24.49 33.00
C SER A 578 -4.14 -24.13 32.19
N LYS A 579 -4.07 -23.09 31.34
CA LYS A 579 -5.20 -22.63 30.52
C LYS A 579 -5.40 -23.51 29.29
N PRO A 580 -6.65 -23.89 28.96
CA PRO A 580 -6.93 -24.72 27.79
C PRO A 580 -6.70 -23.94 26.48
N LEU A 581 -6.00 -24.56 25.53
CA LEU A 581 -5.87 -24.07 24.16
C LEU A 581 -7.01 -24.66 23.32
N HIS A 582 -8.10 -23.91 23.17
CA HIS A 582 -9.34 -24.40 22.54
C HIS A 582 -9.12 -24.99 21.13
N TYR A 583 -8.32 -24.32 20.30
CA TYR A 583 -7.99 -24.76 18.94
C TYR A 583 -6.99 -25.93 18.84
N LEU A 584 -6.78 -26.66 19.93
CA LEU A 584 -6.13 -27.98 19.96
C LEU A 584 -7.04 -29.07 20.55
N SER A 585 -8.34 -28.80 20.68
CA SER A 585 -9.36 -29.69 21.26
C SER A 585 -10.48 -30.02 20.28
N GLY A 586 -11.23 -31.10 20.53
CA GLY A 586 -12.26 -31.58 19.61
C GLY A 586 -11.69 -31.87 18.22
N ASN A 587 -12.41 -31.53 17.16
CA ASN A 587 -11.92 -31.67 15.79
C ASN A 587 -10.96 -30.55 15.32
N PHE A 588 -10.57 -29.61 16.20
CA PHE A 588 -9.40 -28.73 15.96
C PHE A 588 -8.07 -29.39 16.35
N ALA A 589 -8.10 -30.52 17.09
CA ALA A 589 -6.88 -31.23 17.45
C ALA A 589 -6.14 -31.72 16.19
N PRO A 590 -4.80 -31.71 16.18
CA PRO A 590 -4.03 -32.15 15.01
C PRO A 590 -4.13 -33.66 14.75
N THR A 591 -3.97 -34.05 13.49
CA THR A 591 -3.61 -35.39 13.02
C THR A 591 -2.13 -35.39 12.64
N VAL A 592 -1.28 -35.81 13.57
CA VAL A 592 0.20 -35.67 13.47
C VAL A 592 0.83 -36.66 12.47
N GLU A 593 0.11 -37.72 12.09
CA GLU A 593 0.53 -38.75 11.13
C GLU A 593 -0.01 -38.46 9.73
N GLU A 594 0.82 -38.70 8.71
CA GLU A 594 0.48 -38.51 7.29
C GLU A 594 -0.11 -39.80 6.72
N THR A 595 -1.29 -39.72 6.08
CA THR A 595 -1.96 -40.88 5.49
C THR A 595 -1.45 -41.11 4.06
N PRO A 596 -0.86 -42.27 3.71
CA PRO A 596 -0.52 -42.60 2.32
C PRO A 596 -1.78 -42.90 1.48
N PRO A 597 -1.71 -42.93 0.14
CA PRO A 597 -2.87 -43.14 -0.73
C PRO A 597 -3.73 -44.37 -0.37
N CYS A 598 -4.82 -44.14 0.36
CA CYS A 598 -5.78 -45.14 0.81
C CYS A 598 -6.84 -45.38 -0.28
N LYS A 599 -6.58 -46.37 -1.14
CA LYS A 599 -7.39 -46.70 -2.33
C LYS A 599 -8.62 -47.53 -1.96
N ASN A 600 -9.66 -47.43 -2.80
CA ASN A 600 -10.92 -48.17 -2.67
C ASN A 600 -11.70 -47.84 -1.39
N LEU A 601 -11.89 -46.54 -1.11
CA LEU A 601 -12.69 -46.09 0.03
C LEU A 601 -14.15 -46.58 -0.07
N PRO A 602 -14.84 -46.85 1.05
CA PRO A 602 -16.25 -47.21 1.02
C PRO A 602 -17.11 -46.03 0.52
N ILE A 603 -17.88 -46.27 -0.55
CA ILE A 603 -18.82 -45.30 -1.13
C ILE A 603 -20.25 -45.79 -0.90
N LYS A 604 -21.11 -44.92 -0.38
CA LYS A 604 -22.57 -45.05 -0.40
C LYS A 604 -23.10 -44.14 -1.51
N GLY A 605 -24.09 -44.58 -2.28
CA GLY A 605 -24.50 -43.87 -3.51
C GLY A 605 -23.50 -44.14 -4.65
N PHE A 606 -23.25 -43.13 -5.50
CA PHE A 606 -22.29 -43.23 -6.61
C PHE A 606 -21.56 -41.90 -6.83
N LEU A 607 -20.26 -41.95 -7.15
CA LEU A 607 -19.51 -40.75 -7.56
C LEU A 607 -19.81 -40.47 -9.04
N PRO A 608 -20.35 -39.29 -9.42
CA PRO A 608 -20.68 -38.97 -10.81
C PRO A 608 -19.45 -38.81 -11.71
N ASP A 609 -19.58 -39.19 -12.98
CA ASP A 609 -18.49 -39.22 -13.98
C ASP A 609 -17.74 -37.88 -14.18
N CYS A 610 -18.37 -36.74 -13.86
CA CYS A 610 -17.73 -35.42 -13.93
C CYS A 610 -16.81 -35.11 -12.74
N LEU A 611 -16.86 -35.91 -11.67
CA LEU A 611 -15.87 -35.91 -10.60
C LEU A 611 -14.68 -36.81 -10.99
N ASP A 612 -13.97 -36.44 -12.06
CA ASP A 612 -12.73 -37.11 -12.49
C ASP A 612 -11.56 -36.13 -12.31
N GLY A 613 -10.67 -36.41 -11.34
CA GLY A 613 -9.69 -35.44 -10.86
C GLY A 613 -9.22 -35.64 -9.42
N GLU A 614 -8.90 -34.54 -8.74
CA GLU A 614 -8.39 -34.50 -7.36
C GLU A 614 -9.13 -33.42 -6.56
N PHE A 615 -9.76 -33.81 -5.44
CA PHE A 615 -10.41 -32.90 -4.51
C PHE A 615 -9.49 -32.61 -3.31
N VAL A 616 -8.92 -31.40 -3.24
CA VAL A 616 -8.01 -30.99 -2.16
C VAL A 616 -8.67 -30.02 -1.19
N ARG A 617 -8.33 -30.12 0.10
CA ARG A 617 -8.63 -29.09 1.11
C ARG A 617 -7.44 -28.88 2.06
N VAL A 618 -7.05 -27.62 2.26
CA VAL A 618 -5.98 -27.24 3.19
C VAL A 618 -6.53 -26.97 4.60
N GLY A 619 -5.76 -27.30 5.64
CA GLY A 619 -6.08 -26.98 7.02
C GLY A 619 -4.83 -26.79 7.91
N PRO A 620 -4.98 -26.11 9.05
CA PRO A 620 -3.90 -25.88 10.00
C PRO A 620 -3.76 -27.10 10.94
N ASN A 621 -2.58 -27.72 10.97
CA ASN A 621 -2.40 -29.01 11.63
C ASN A 621 -1.03 -29.11 12.34
N PRO A 622 -0.82 -28.45 13.50
CA PRO A 622 0.50 -28.29 14.11
C PRO A 622 1.21 -29.63 14.37
N LYS A 623 2.39 -29.81 13.78
CA LYS A 623 3.22 -31.03 13.92
C LYS A 623 3.80 -31.18 15.32
N PHE A 624 4.11 -30.04 15.94
CA PHE A 624 4.68 -29.95 17.28
C PHE A 624 3.79 -29.10 18.18
N ALA A 625 3.71 -29.46 19.46
CA ALA A 625 3.00 -28.67 20.45
C ALA A 625 3.56 -27.23 20.49
N PRO A 626 2.70 -26.20 20.60
CA PRO A 626 3.14 -24.81 20.71
C PRO A 626 3.95 -24.60 22.01
N VAL A 627 4.83 -23.60 22.01
CA VAL A 627 5.62 -23.23 23.20
C VAL A 627 4.74 -22.58 24.26
N ALA A 628 3.68 -21.87 23.85
CA ALA A 628 2.74 -21.19 24.73
C ALA A 628 1.36 -21.01 24.08
N GLY A 629 1.17 -19.96 23.27
CA GLY A 629 -0.13 -19.63 22.69
C GLY A 629 -0.41 -20.34 21.37
N TYR A 630 -1.69 -20.51 21.04
CA TYR A 630 -2.12 -21.08 19.76
C TYR A 630 -3.47 -20.53 19.29
N HIS A 631 -3.50 -19.96 18.10
CA HIS A 631 -4.71 -19.60 17.34
C HIS A 631 -4.95 -20.65 16.24
N TRP A 632 -6.20 -20.86 15.79
CA TRP A 632 -6.51 -21.87 14.78
C TRP A 632 -5.62 -21.75 13.53
N PHE A 633 -5.35 -20.52 13.09
CA PHE A 633 -4.56 -20.21 11.88
C PHE A 633 -3.04 -20.49 12.02
N ASP A 634 -2.53 -20.92 13.18
CA ASP A 634 -1.09 -21.07 13.43
C ASP A 634 -0.48 -22.43 13.02
N GLY A 635 -1.33 -23.41 12.73
CA GLY A 635 -0.93 -24.77 12.42
C GLY A 635 -0.08 -24.87 11.16
N ASP A 636 0.79 -25.88 11.11
CA ASP A 636 1.52 -26.19 9.88
C ASP A 636 0.53 -26.68 8.82
N GLY A 637 0.66 -26.23 7.57
CA GLY A 637 -0.30 -26.55 6.52
C GLY A 637 -0.31 -28.04 6.20
N MET A 638 -1.46 -28.70 6.39
CA MET A 638 -1.72 -30.05 5.91
C MET A 638 -2.81 -30.00 4.84
N VAL A 639 -2.58 -30.70 3.74
CA VAL A 639 -3.59 -30.89 2.68
C VAL A 639 -4.14 -32.31 2.79
N HIS A 640 -5.47 -32.39 2.77
CA HIS A 640 -6.20 -33.64 2.60
C HIS A 640 -6.63 -33.71 1.13
N GLY A 641 -6.24 -34.77 0.45
CA GLY A 641 -6.62 -35.04 -0.93
C GLY A 641 -7.62 -36.19 -1.01
N MET A 642 -8.50 -36.13 -1.99
CA MET A 642 -9.31 -37.25 -2.43
C MET A 642 -9.29 -37.31 -3.96
N ARG A 643 -8.43 -38.17 -4.49
CA ARG A 643 -8.41 -38.54 -5.91
C ARG A 643 -9.70 -39.26 -6.25
N ILE A 644 -10.41 -38.81 -7.28
CA ILE A 644 -11.59 -39.50 -7.80
C ILE A 644 -11.32 -39.84 -9.27
N LYS A 645 -11.48 -41.13 -9.62
CA LYS A 645 -11.29 -41.64 -10.98
C LYS A 645 -12.04 -42.96 -11.17
N ASP A 646 -12.63 -43.17 -12.34
CA ASP A 646 -13.45 -44.36 -12.66
C ASP A 646 -14.52 -44.70 -11.59
N GLY A 647 -15.14 -43.67 -10.99
CA GLY A 647 -16.12 -43.80 -9.91
C GLY A 647 -15.56 -44.27 -8.55
N LYS A 648 -14.23 -44.34 -8.39
CA LYS A 648 -13.53 -44.76 -7.16
C LYS A 648 -12.85 -43.58 -6.49
N ALA A 649 -12.77 -43.61 -5.17
CA ALA A 649 -12.04 -42.62 -4.39
C ALA A 649 -10.77 -43.20 -3.74
N THR A 650 -9.73 -42.37 -3.63
CA THR A 650 -8.48 -42.63 -2.90
C THR A 650 -8.15 -41.41 -2.03
N TYR A 651 -7.93 -41.59 -0.73
CA TYR A 651 -7.65 -40.49 0.21
C TYR A 651 -6.18 -40.43 0.59
N VAL A 652 -5.65 -39.21 0.78
CA VAL A 652 -4.29 -38.94 1.23
C VAL A 652 -4.28 -37.77 2.22
N SER A 653 -3.30 -37.71 3.12
CA SER A 653 -2.99 -36.50 3.87
C SER A 653 -1.48 -36.23 3.94
N ARG A 654 -1.09 -34.99 3.68
CA ARG A 654 0.32 -34.57 3.56
C ARG A 654 0.55 -33.21 4.19
N TYR A 655 1.64 -33.07 4.93
CA TYR A 655 2.17 -31.77 5.33
C TYR A 655 2.83 -31.10 4.13
N VAL A 656 2.49 -29.83 3.89
CA VAL A 656 3.26 -28.96 3.00
C VAL A 656 4.64 -28.76 3.64
N LYS A 657 5.71 -29.20 2.96
CA LYS A 657 7.07 -29.26 3.54
C LYS A 657 7.77 -27.89 3.52
N THR A 658 7.11 -26.88 4.09
CA THR A 658 7.55 -25.47 4.14
C THR A 658 8.90 -25.28 4.84
N SER A 659 9.52 -24.11 4.65
CA SER A 659 10.78 -23.76 5.32
C SER A 659 10.67 -23.73 6.85
N ARG A 660 9.49 -23.34 7.39
CA ARG A 660 9.18 -23.46 8.83
C ARG A 660 9.15 -24.92 9.24
N PHE A 661 8.36 -25.74 8.54
CA PHE A 661 8.14 -27.16 8.87
C PHE A 661 9.46 -27.93 8.95
N LYS A 662 10.30 -27.85 7.90
CA LYS A 662 11.61 -28.51 7.86
C LYS A 662 12.54 -28.10 9.00
N GLN A 663 12.45 -26.84 9.46
CA GLN A 663 13.25 -26.34 10.58
C GLN A 663 12.71 -26.81 11.95
N GLU A 664 11.39 -26.83 12.16
CA GLU A 664 10.80 -27.36 13.39
C GLU A 664 11.04 -28.88 13.51
N GLU A 665 11.05 -29.62 12.39
CA GLU A 665 11.54 -31.01 12.33
C GLU A 665 13.04 -31.14 12.68
N TYR A 666 13.91 -30.33 12.08
CA TYR A 666 15.35 -30.31 12.40
C TYR A 666 15.62 -30.03 13.89
N PHE A 667 14.81 -29.19 14.54
CA PHE A 667 14.91 -28.95 15.98
C PHE A 667 14.23 -30.01 16.84
N GLY A 668 13.24 -30.73 16.31
CA GLY A 668 12.41 -31.70 17.03
C GLY A 668 11.36 -31.06 17.93
N GLY A 669 10.80 -29.91 17.50
CA GLY A 669 9.85 -29.13 18.29
C GLY A 669 9.62 -27.73 17.74
N ALA A 670 8.55 -27.09 18.21
CA ALA A 670 8.21 -25.72 17.81
C ALA A 670 9.33 -24.71 18.13
N LYS A 671 9.55 -23.78 17.21
CA LYS A 671 10.55 -22.70 17.24
C LYS A 671 10.05 -21.38 16.68
N PHE A 672 9.08 -21.41 15.77
CA PHE A 672 8.49 -20.24 15.17
C PHE A 672 7.34 -19.76 16.04
N MET A 673 7.36 -18.45 16.35
CA MET A 673 6.29 -17.73 17.02
C MET A 673 4.94 -17.88 16.29
N LYS A 674 3.85 -17.74 17.04
CA LYS A 674 2.47 -17.99 16.59
C LYS A 674 1.58 -16.78 16.88
N ILE A 675 0.51 -16.57 16.13
CA ILE A 675 -0.52 -15.53 16.35
C ILE A 675 -1.13 -15.70 17.75
N GLY A 676 -1.32 -16.94 18.21
CA GLY A 676 -1.73 -17.22 19.58
C GLY A 676 -0.74 -16.77 20.66
N ASP A 677 0.56 -16.66 20.35
CA ASP A 677 1.54 -16.06 21.27
C ASP A 677 1.37 -14.53 21.37
N LEU A 678 0.82 -13.86 20.35
CA LEU A 678 0.77 -12.40 20.18
C LEU A 678 -0.27 -11.70 21.07
N LYS A 679 -0.30 -12.04 22.36
CA LYS A 679 -1.13 -11.38 23.38
C LYS A 679 -0.32 -10.86 24.57
N GLY A 680 -0.82 -9.78 25.15
CA GLY A 680 -0.28 -9.18 26.37
C GLY A 680 1.20 -8.82 26.25
N MET A 681 1.90 -8.71 27.38
CA MET A 681 3.35 -8.46 27.38
C MET A 681 4.11 -9.54 26.61
N PHE A 682 3.82 -10.80 26.93
CA PHE A 682 4.44 -12.01 26.40
C PHE A 682 4.65 -12.04 24.88
N GLY A 683 3.70 -11.56 24.07
CA GLY A 683 3.80 -11.65 22.60
C GLY A 683 5.06 -11.06 21.94
N LEU A 684 5.61 -9.93 22.40
CA LEU A 684 6.91 -9.48 21.84
C LEU A 684 8.08 -10.24 22.41
N PHE A 685 7.99 -10.85 23.59
CA PHE A 685 9.08 -11.71 24.01
C PHE A 685 9.28 -12.78 22.93
N MET A 686 8.19 -13.40 22.48
CA MET A 686 8.22 -14.38 21.38
C MET A 686 8.69 -13.77 20.05
N VAL A 687 8.22 -12.58 19.66
CA VAL A 687 8.70 -11.89 18.42
C VAL A 687 10.19 -11.47 18.52
N HIS A 688 10.66 -10.98 19.66
CA HIS A 688 12.09 -10.66 19.85
C HIS A 688 12.94 -11.93 19.93
N MET A 689 12.42 -13.03 20.47
CA MET A 689 13.10 -14.33 20.41
C MET A 689 13.15 -14.87 18.98
N GLN A 690 12.11 -14.70 18.17
CA GLN A 690 12.13 -15.00 16.74
C GLN A 690 13.20 -14.16 16.01
N MET A 691 13.23 -12.84 16.24
CA MET A 691 14.24 -11.94 15.65
C MET A 691 15.66 -12.23 16.14
N LEU A 692 15.83 -12.63 17.40
CA LEU A 692 17.10 -13.04 17.99
C LEU A 692 17.57 -14.37 17.39
N ARG A 693 16.67 -15.36 17.25
CA ARG A 693 16.94 -16.64 16.57
C ARG A 693 17.41 -16.42 15.13
N ALA A 694 16.71 -15.57 14.37
CA ALA A 694 17.12 -15.22 13.00
C ALA A 694 18.48 -14.49 12.97
N LYS A 695 18.69 -13.49 13.84
CA LYS A 695 19.95 -12.72 13.90
C LYS A 695 21.17 -13.57 14.32
N LEU A 696 20.95 -14.58 15.16
CA LEU A 696 21.98 -15.54 15.59
C LEU A 696 22.11 -16.76 14.66
N LYS A 697 21.38 -16.79 13.52
CA LYS A 697 21.30 -17.93 12.59
C LYS A 697 20.85 -19.24 13.24
N VAL A 698 20.10 -19.18 14.33
CA VAL A 698 19.42 -20.34 14.93
C VAL A 698 18.24 -20.74 14.06
N LEU A 699 17.52 -19.77 13.48
CA LEU A 699 16.57 -20.01 12.41
C LEU A 699 17.07 -19.36 11.13
N ASP A 700 16.81 -20.03 10.00
CA ASP A 700 16.97 -19.49 8.66
C ASP A 700 15.63 -18.91 8.20
N VAL A 701 15.65 -17.64 7.79
CA VAL A 701 14.47 -16.89 7.35
C VAL A 701 14.59 -16.43 5.88
N SER A 702 15.58 -16.95 5.15
CA SER A 702 15.84 -16.59 3.75
C SER A 702 14.70 -16.94 2.78
N TYR A 703 13.93 -17.98 3.08
CA TYR A 703 12.78 -18.44 2.28
C TYR A 703 11.46 -17.68 2.59
N GLY A 704 11.46 -16.71 3.50
CA GLY A 704 10.30 -15.86 3.77
C GLY A 704 9.01 -16.62 4.13
N THR A 705 7.92 -16.27 3.45
CA THR A 705 6.56 -16.83 3.59
C THR A 705 5.93 -17.08 2.22
N GLY A 706 6.71 -17.63 1.28
CA GLY A 706 6.24 -17.89 -0.09
C GLY A 706 5.34 -19.12 -0.22
N THR A 707 4.78 -19.30 -1.41
CA THR A 707 3.85 -20.40 -1.73
C THR A 707 4.61 -21.64 -2.17
N ASP A 708 4.44 -22.76 -1.46
CA ASP A 708 4.95 -24.06 -1.88
C ASP A 708 4.02 -24.73 -2.92
N VAL A 709 4.60 -25.33 -3.96
CA VAL A 709 3.90 -26.10 -5.01
C VAL A 709 3.65 -27.53 -4.54
N LEU A 710 2.45 -28.04 -4.78
CA LEU A 710 2.11 -29.46 -4.67
C LEU A 710 1.91 -30.06 -6.07
N LYS A 711 2.61 -31.17 -6.38
CA LYS A 711 2.31 -32.03 -7.53
C LYS A 711 1.40 -33.17 -7.05
N VAL A 712 0.28 -33.37 -7.77
CA VAL A 712 -0.54 -34.58 -7.65
C VAL A 712 0.17 -35.70 -8.42
N LEU A 713 0.38 -36.86 -7.80
CA LEU A 713 0.93 -38.04 -8.45
C LEU A 713 -0.18 -38.91 -9.05
N GLU A 714 0.15 -39.75 -10.04
CA GLU A 714 -0.83 -40.62 -10.73
C GLU A 714 -1.67 -41.48 -9.79
N ASP A 715 -1.09 -41.85 -8.65
CA ASP A 715 -1.65 -42.78 -7.69
C ASP A 715 -2.49 -42.10 -6.58
N GLY A 716 -2.56 -40.76 -6.59
CA GLY A 716 -3.26 -39.92 -5.62
C GLY A 716 -2.40 -39.38 -4.48
N ASP A 717 -1.08 -39.54 -4.49
CA ASP A 717 -0.22 -38.86 -3.50
C ASP A 717 0.01 -37.37 -3.83
N LEU A 718 0.37 -36.56 -2.82
CA LEU A 718 0.68 -35.14 -2.95
C LEU A 718 2.14 -34.86 -2.56
N GLN A 719 2.95 -34.44 -3.53
CA GLN A 719 4.37 -34.13 -3.35
C GLN A 719 4.61 -32.62 -3.26
N THR A 720 5.17 -32.12 -2.15
CA THR A 720 5.72 -30.75 -2.14
C THR A 720 6.99 -30.67 -2.97
N LEU A 721 6.99 -29.89 -4.05
CA LEU A 721 8.17 -29.69 -4.91
C LEU A 721 9.13 -28.63 -4.33
N GLY A 722 8.58 -27.52 -3.83
CA GLY A 722 9.32 -26.38 -3.30
C GLY A 722 8.55 -25.07 -3.48
N MET A 723 9.19 -23.95 -3.14
CA MET A 723 8.58 -22.63 -3.14
C MET A 723 8.62 -22.00 -4.54
N LEU A 724 7.47 -21.56 -5.05
CA LEU A 724 7.37 -20.95 -6.39
C LEU A 724 7.68 -19.45 -6.32
N ASP A 725 8.90 -19.07 -6.72
CA ASP A 725 9.36 -17.66 -6.69
C ASP A 725 9.20 -16.94 -8.05
N TYR A 726 8.80 -17.68 -9.10
CA TYR A 726 8.55 -17.20 -10.46
C TYR A 726 9.79 -16.53 -11.07
N ASP A 727 10.98 -17.09 -10.85
CA ASP A 727 12.28 -16.57 -11.29
C ASP A 727 12.72 -15.34 -10.45
N LYS A 728 12.57 -15.46 -9.12
CA LYS A 728 12.86 -14.47 -8.06
C LYS A 728 12.02 -13.20 -8.12
N ARG A 729 10.86 -13.30 -8.76
CA ARG A 729 9.99 -12.17 -9.04
C ARG A 729 8.93 -11.95 -7.97
N LEU A 730 8.45 -13.02 -7.33
CA LEU A 730 7.59 -12.96 -6.16
C LEU A 730 8.36 -12.38 -4.95
N SER A 731 8.21 -11.07 -4.72
CA SER A 731 8.95 -10.33 -3.69
C SER A 731 8.19 -10.09 -2.37
N HIS A 732 6.88 -10.35 -2.33
CA HIS A 732 6.00 -10.12 -1.17
C HIS A 732 5.04 -11.30 -0.90
N SER A 733 4.11 -11.11 0.05
CA SER A 733 3.05 -12.05 0.41
C SER A 733 2.22 -12.54 -0.79
N PHE A 734 1.71 -13.77 -0.69
CA PHE A 734 0.70 -14.32 -1.60
C PHE A 734 -0.50 -14.73 -0.72
N THR A 735 -1.72 -14.39 -1.15
CA THR A 735 -2.98 -14.51 -0.39
C THR A 735 -3.61 -15.93 -0.48
N ALA A 736 -4.90 -16.10 -0.12
CA ALA A 736 -5.49 -17.38 0.34
C ALA A 736 -6.15 -18.39 -0.66
N HIS A 737 -7.22 -18.08 -1.41
CA HIS A 737 -8.22 -19.00 -2.06
C HIS A 737 -8.48 -18.59 -3.57
N PRO A 738 -8.71 -19.35 -4.69
CA PRO A 738 -8.15 -18.98 -6.08
C PRO A 738 -8.96 -18.56 -7.39
N LYS A 739 -8.75 -17.36 -8.02
CA LYS A 739 -9.48 -16.72 -9.19
C LYS A 739 -8.86 -16.81 -10.62
N VAL A 740 -8.56 -17.99 -11.15
CA VAL A 740 -8.25 -18.11 -12.60
C VAL A 740 -9.44 -17.62 -13.47
N ASP A 741 -9.19 -16.81 -14.50
CA ASP A 741 -10.22 -16.42 -15.49
C ASP A 741 -10.43 -17.52 -16.54
N PRO A 742 -11.61 -18.17 -16.57
CA PRO A 742 -11.83 -19.38 -17.38
C PRO A 742 -11.91 -19.12 -18.89
N PHE A 743 -11.76 -17.87 -19.35
CA PHE A 743 -11.79 -17.48 -20.76
C PHE A 743 -10.41 -17.17 -21.33
N THR A 744 -9.43 -16.85 -20.49
CA THR A 744 -8.07 -16.46 -20.90
C THR A 744 -6.99 -17.45 -20.44
N ASP A 745 -7.34 -18.39 -19.54
CA ASP A 745 -6.42 -19.23 -18.74
C ASP A 745 -5.42 -18.40 -17.93
N GLU A 746 -5.72 -17.12 -17.72
CA GLU A 746 -4.91 -16.26 -16.88
C GLU A 746 -5.29 -16.52 -15.43
N MET A 747 -4.36 -17.16 -14.72
CA MET A 747 -4.25 -16.99 -13.27
C MET A 747 -3.90 -15.53 -13.00
N PHE A 748 -4.19 -15.00 -11.81
CA PHE A 748 -3.59 -13.80 -11.25
C PHE A 748 -3.04 -14.16 -9.77
N THR A 749 -3.10 -13.44 -8.60
CA THR A 749 -2.96 -13.74 -7.11
C THR A 749 -3.65 -12.73 -6.12
N PHE A 750 -3.17 -12.48 -4.87
CA PHE A 750 -3.07 -11.15 -4.21
C PHE A 750 -2.00 -11.09 -3.12
N GLY A 751 -1.55 -9.91 -2.74
CA GLY A 751 -0.38 -9.72 -1.88
C GLY A 751 -0.48 -8.52 -0.95
N TYR A 752 -1.15 -8.71 0.19
CA TYR A 752 -1.20 -7.69 1.24
C TYR A 752 0.01 -7.75 2.19
N SER A 753 0.38 -6.59 2.73
CA SER A 753 1.52 -6.39 3.61
C SER A 753 1.16 -5.53 4.81
N HIS A 754 1.85 -5.76 5.93
CA HIS A 754 1.74 -4.95 7.13
C HIS A 754 2.41 -3.57 6.98
N THR A 755 3.15 -3.39 5.89
CA THR A 755 3.80 -2.16 5.45
C THR A 755 3.51 -2.00 3.94
N GLN A 756 3.92 -0.89 3.31
CA GLN A 756 3.39 -0.48 2.01
C GLN A 756 4.30 -0.79 0.81
N PRO A 757 3.76 -1.00 -0.38
CA PRO A 757 2.33 -1.02 -0.73
C PRO A 757 1.54 -2.12 0.00
N TYR A 758 0.47 -1.70 0.71
CA TYR A 758 -0.22 -2.58 1.68
C TYR A 758 -0.98 -3.70 0.97
N VAL A 759 -1.18 -3.58 -0.34
CA VAL A 759 -1.76 -4.54 -1.30
C VAL A 759 -0.98 -4.33 -2.61
N THR A 760 -0.72 -5.37 -3.41
CA THR A 760 0.13 -5.27 -4.60
C THR A 760 -0.34 -6.19 -5.74
N TYR A 761 -1.12 -5.61 -6.65
CA TYR A 761 -1.80 -6.13 -7.86
C TYR A 761 -0.97 -6.40 -9.11
N ARG A 762 -1.38 -7.45 -9.84
CA ARG A 762 -0.64 -8.12 -10.92
C ARG A 762 -1.59 -9.01 -11.86
N VAL A 763 -1.29 -9.45 -13.12
CA VAL A 763 -2.16 -10.41 -13.96
C VAL A 763 -1.72 -11.94 -13.87
N ILE A 764 -1.74 -12.93 -14.80
CA ILE A 764 -0.63 -13.94 -15.13
C ILE A 764 -0.82 -14.24 -16.62
N THR A 765 0.19 -14.77 -17.30
CA THR A 765 -0.08 -15.64 -18.46
C THR A 765 -0.47 -17.05 -17.99
N LYS A 766 -1.31 -17.71 -18.78
CA LYS A 766 -1.40 -19.18 -18.85
C LYS A 766 -0.04 -19.89 -18.97
N ASP A 767 0.96 -19.21 -19.53
CA ASP A 767 2.34 -19.68 -19.70
C ASP A 767 3.19 -19.53 -18.41
N GLY A 768 2.58 -19.16 -17.27
CA GLY A 768 3.24 -19.01 -15.96
C GLY A 768 4.05 -17.71 -15.76
N ILE A 769 4.17 -16.87 -16.80
CA ILE A 769 4.99 -15.65 -16.83
C ILE A 769 4.31 -14.46 -16.14
N MET A 770 5.14 -13.63 -15.50
CA MET A 770 4.77 -12.52 -14.62
C MET A 770 5.26 -11.12 -15.15
N LEU A 771 4.48 -10.35 -15.98
CA LEU A 771 4.73 -8.90 -16.40
C LEU A 771 4.67 -7.86 -15.21
N ASP A 772 4.63 -6.47 -15.17
CA ASP A 772 4.98 -5.32 -14.13
C ASP A 772 4.28 -4.65 -12.85
N PRO A 773 4.94 -4.26 -11.73
CA PRO A 773 4.30 -3.78 -10.46
C PRO A 773 3.06 -2.84 -10.49
N VAL A 774 1.87 -3.36 -10.10
CA VAL A 774 0.68 -2.55 -9.68
C VAL A 774 0.37 -2.65 -8.18
N PRO A 775 1.12 -2.02 -7.28
CA PRO A 775 0.68 -1.61 -5.94
C PRO A 775 -0.81 -1.17 -5.80
N ILE A 776 -1.36 -1.07 -4.57
CA ILE A 776 -2.69 -0.47 -4.26
C ILE A 776 -2.65 0.32 -2.94
N THR A 777 -3.41 1.44 -2.86
CA THR A 777 -3.24 2.55 -1.89
C THR A 777 -4.41 2.69 -0.90
N ILE A 778 -4.58 1.69 -0.03
CA ILE A 778 -5.57 1.66 1.08
C ILE A 778 -5.09 2.32 2.41
N PRO A 779 -5.82 3.22 3.10
CA PRO A 779 -5.29 4.20 4.09
C PRO A 779 -4.37 3.71 5.19
N GLU A 780 -4.66 2.53 5.72
CA GLU A 780 -3.97 1.85 6.82
C GLU A 780 -3.73 0.41 6.35
N PRO A 781 -2.83 -0.37 7.01
CA PRO A 781 -2.73 -1.79 6.69
C PRO A 781 -4.02 -2.47 7.14
N VAL A 782 -4.90 -2.83 6.22
CA VAL A 782 -6.10 -3.64 6.53
C VAL A 782 -5.78 -5.12 6.42
N MET A 783 -6.56 -5.95 7.10
CA MET A 783 -6.70 -7.35 6.71
C MET A 783 -7.65 -7.40 5.52
N MET A 784 -7.12 -7.69 4.33
CA MET A 784 -7.90 -8.05 3.16
C MET A 784 -7.67 -9.56 2.97
N HIS A 785 -8.72 -10.37 2.83
CA HIS A 785 -8.60 -11.84 2.73
C HIS A 785 -8.87 -12.39 1.32
N ASP A 786 -9.84 -11.78 0.66
CA ASP A 786 -10.40 -12.09 -0.66
C ASP A 786 -10.75 -10.72 -1.28
N PHE A 787 -10.85 -10.60 -2.61
CA PHE A 787 -11.35 -9.38 -3.27
C PHE A 787 -12.41 -9.79 -4.32
N ALA A 788 -12.58 -9.15 -5.48
CA ALA A 788 -13.47 -9.66 -6.53
C ALA A 788 -13.02 -9.34 -7.97
N ILE A 789 -13.59 -10.01 -8.98
CA ILE A 789 -13.26 -9.80 -10.41
C ILE A 789 -14.50 -9.82 -11.32
N THR A 790 -14.39 -9.16 -12.48
CA THR A 790 -15.38 -8.94 -13.55
C THR A 790 -14.65 -9.01 -14.90
N GLU A 791 -15.30 -9.23 -16.04
CA GLU A 791 -14.67 -9.35 -17.38
C GLU A 791 -13.49 -8.39 -17.61
N ASN A 792 -13.65 -7.10 -17.32
CA ASN A 792 -12.64 -6.07 -17.53
C ASN A 792 -11.98 -5.58 -16.23
N TYR A 793 -12.55 -5.77 -15.04
CA TYR A 793 -12.08 -5.17 -13.77
C TYR A 793 -11.89 -6.16 -12.61
N ALA A 794 -10.84 -5.98 -11.80
CA ALA A 794 -10.71 -6.44 -10.42
C ALA A 794 -11.31 -5.41 -9.43
N ILE A 795 -11.61 -5.83 -8.18
CA ILE A 795 -12.34 -5.04 -7.18
C ILE A 795 -11.79 -5.29 -5.76
N PHE A 796 -11.10 -4.30 -5.17
CA PHE A 796 -10.39 -4.39 -3.89
C PHE A 796 -11.24 -3.94 -2.70
N MET A 797 -11.01 -4.56 -1.55
CA MET A 797 -11.81 -4.37 -0.33
C MET A 797 -11.03 -3.69 0.78
N ASP A 798 -11.07 -2.36 0.78
CA ASP A 798 -10.53 -1.51 1.84
C ASP A 798 -11.54 -1.43 2.99
N LEU A 799 -11.49 -2.45 3.83
CA LEU A 799 -12.45 -2.66 4.91
C LEU A 799 -11.78 -2.39 6.26
N PRO A 800 -12.48 -1.76 7.23
CA PRO A 800 -11.87 -1.22 8.44
C PRO A 800 -11.44 -2.24 9.51
N LEU A 801 -10.96 -3.43 9.11
CA LEU A 801 -10.27 -4.39 9.97
C LEU A 801 -8.76 -4.14 9.95
N TYR A 802 -8.33 -3.12 10.70
CA TYR A 802 -6.95 -2.62 10.63
C TYR A 802 -5.96 -3.48 11.41
N PHE A 803 -4.79 -3.70 10.82
CA PHE A 803 -3.61 -4.24 11.48
C PHE A 803 -3.01 -3.22 12.44
N ARG A 804 -3.46 -3.28 13.70
CA ARG A 804 -3.09 -2.38 14.78
C ARG A 804 -2.34 -3.18 15.86
N PRO A 805 -1.10 -3.65 15.64
CA PRO A 805 -0.38 -4.48 16.62
C PRO A 805 -0.02 -3.75 17.92
N LYS A 806 -0.49 -2.50 18.15
CA LYS A 806 -0.42 -1.81 19.45
C LYS A 806 -1.51 -2.32 20.37
N GLU A 807 -2.57 -2.95 19.86
CA GLU A 807 -3.65 -3.47 20.68
C GLU A 807 -3.22 -4.73 21.46
N MET A 808 -2.23 -5.48 20.95
CA MET A 808 -1.43 -6.42 21.75
C MET A 808 -0.81 -5.78 23.01
N VAL A 809 -0.59 -4.45 23.06
CA VAL A 809 -0.14 -3.78 24.28
C VAL A 809 -1.20 -3.72 25.39
N LYS A 810 -2.46 -3.89 25.03
CA LYS A 810 -3.64 -3.90 25.90
C LYS A 810 -4.21 -5.31 26.13
N GLY A 811 -3.55 -6.35 25.57
CA GLY A 811 -3.98 -7.75 25.68
C GLY A 811 -4.79 -8.30 24.49
N LYS A 812 -5.15 -7.43 23.53
CA LYS A 812 -5.89 -7.77 22.31
C LYS A 812 -5.01 -8.50 21.28
N LEU A 813 -5.62 -8.99 20.21
CA LEU A 813 -4.93 -9.40 18.98
C LEU A 813 -4.29 -8.21 18.23
N ILE A 814 -3.56 -8.55 17.17
CA ILE A 814 -2.84 -7.62 16.30
C ILE A 814 -3.69 -6.96 15.20
N PHE A 815 -4.93 -7.42 15.00
CA PHE A 815 -5.94 -6.79 14.15
C PHE A 815 -7.08 -6.26 15.01
N SER A 816 -7.73 -5.17 14.60
CA SER A 816 -8.87 -4.58 15.32
C SER A 816 -9.78 -3.82 14.38
N PHE A 817 -11.08 -4.11 14.43
CA PHE A 817 -12.10 -3.48 13.61
C PHE A 817 -12.41 -2.05 14.09
N ASP A 818 -12.75 -1.17 13.16
CA ASP A 818 -13.12 0.22 13.43
C ASP A 818 -14.55 0.50 12.95
N THR A 819 -15.49 0.55 13.90
CA THR A 819 -16.91 0.75 13.65
C THR A 819 -17.25 2.18 13.18
N THR A 820 -16.29 3.11 13.22
CA THR A 820 -16.49 4.51 12.81
C THR A 820 -16.27 4.75 11.32
N LYS A 821 -15.63 3.82 10.62
CA LYS A 821 -15.21 3.98 9.22
C LYS A 821 -16.18 3.32 8.26
N LYS A 822 -16.39 3.94 7.09
CA LYS A 822 -17.06 3.30 5.95
C LYS A 822 -16.21 2.18 5.38
N ALA A 823 -16.85 1.27 4.65
CA ALA A 823 -16.16 0.33 3.78
C ALA A 823 -15.91 1.00 2.42
N ARG A 824 -14.74 0.77 1.80
CA ARG A 824 -14.42 1.30 0.47
C ARG A 824 -14.06 0.17 -0.49
N PHE A 825 -14.60 0.23 -1.70
CA PHE A 825 -14.49 -0.79 -2.74
C PHE A 825 -13.79 -0.19 -3.97
N GLY A 826 -12.59 -0.65 -4.29
CA GLY A 826 -11.74 -0.07 -5.34
C GLY A 826 -11.83 -0.89 -6.61
N VAL A 827 -12.50 -0.37 -7.65
CA VAL A 827 -12.63 -1.06 -8.93
C VAL A 827 -11.49 -0.68 -9.88
N LEU A 828 -10.72 -1.65 -10.36
CA LEU A 828 -9.52 -1.49 -11.18
C LEU A 828 -9.62 -2.33 -12.46
N PRO A 829 -9.43 -1.80 -13.69
CA PRO A 829 -9.29 -2.62 -14.89
C PRO A 829 -8.16 -3.65 -14.71
N ARG A 830 -8.41 -4.93 -14.98
CA ARG A 830 -7.46 -6.00 -14.65
C ARG A 830 -6.08 -5.79 -15.28
N TYR A 831 -6.01 -5.25 -16.49
CA TYR A 831 -4.74 -5.00 -17.19
C TYR A 831 -4.13 -3.62 -16.87
N ALA A 832 -4.60 -2.97 -15.81
CA ALA A 832 -4.00 -1.78 -15.23
C ALA A 832 -2.50 -1.97 -14.94
N LYS A 833 -1.77 -0.86 -14.94
CA LYS A 833 -0.34 -0.77 -14.66
C LYS A 833 -0.05 0.01 -13.36
N ASP A 834 -1.12 0.49 -12.71
CA ASP A 834 -1.20 1.40 -11.54
C ASP A 834 -2.68 1.70 -11.20
N GLU A 835 -3.01 2.62 -10.28
CA GLU A 835 -4.36 2.67 -9.65
C GLU A 835 -5.29 3.89 -9.89
N LEU A 836 -4.96 4.99 -10.61
CA LEU A 836 -6.01 6.03 -10.88
C LEU A 836 -7.19 5.48 -11.71
N GLN A 837 -7.18 4.23 -12.18
CA GLN A 837 -8.38 3.64 -12.78
C GLN A 837 -9.43 3.19 -11.73
N MET A 838 -9.15 3.32 -10.42
CA MET A 838 -10.15 3.55 -9.38
C MET A 838 -10.66 5.00 -9.43
N ARG A 839 -11.95 5.31 -9.27
CA ARG A 839 -13.14 4.44 -9.05
C ARG A 839 -13.12 3.62 -7.76
N TRP A 840 -12.84 4.26 -6.63
CA TRP A 840 -13.25 3.76 -5.30
C TRP A 840 -14.68 4.20 -4.98
N PHE A 841 -15.44 3.30 -4.37
CA PHE A 841 -16.84 3.48 -3.99
C PHE A 841 -17.02 3.32 -2.47
N GLU A 842 -17.87 4.13 -1.83
CA GLU A 842 -18.13 4.03 -0.39
C GLU A 842 -19.46 3.33 -0.08
N LEU A 843 -19.42 2.40 0.88
CA LEU A 843 -20.61 1.78 1.47
C LEU A 843 -20.58 1.87 3.01
N PRO A 844 -21.74 1.71 3.69
CA PRO A 844 -21.80 1.64 5.14
C PRO A 844 -20.82 0.61 5.73
N ASN A 845 -20.33 0.87 6.94
CA ASN A 845 -19.38 0.03 7.67
C ASN A 845 -19.68 -1.48 7.54
N CYS A 846 -18.66 -2.27 7.19
CA CYS A 846 -18.70 -3.73 7.19
C CYS A 846 -17.29 -4.34 7.13
N PHE A 847 -17.22 -5.65 7.31
CA PHE A 847 -16.10 -6.47 6.88
C PHE A 847 -16.58 -7.57 5.92
N ILE A 848 -15.68 -8.17 5.14
CA ILE A 848 -15.95 -9.28 4.23
C ILE A 848 -14.76 -10.22 4.34
N PHE A 849 -15.02 -11.50 4.61
CA PHE A 849 -14.00 -12.54 4.45
C PHE A 849 -13.94 -13.02 3.00
N HIS A 850 -15.08 -13.29 2.35
CA HIS A 850 -15.12 -14.00 1.07
C HIS A 850 -16.13 -13.42 0.08
N ASN A 851 -15.83 -13.57 -1.21
CA ASN A 851 -16.68 -13.10 -2.31
C ASN A 851 -17.10 -14.25 -3.22
N ALA A 852 -18.36 -14.23 -3.66
CA ALA A 852 -18.88 -15.24 -4.58
C ALA A 852 -18.32 -14.98 -5.99
N ASN A 853 -18.66 -13.83 -6.53
CA ASN A 853 -18.30 -13.38 -7.87
C ASN A 853 -18.61 -11.89 -8.05
N ALA A 854 -18.12 -11.29 -9.13
CA ALA A 854 -18.63 -10.03 -9.64
C ALA A 854 -18.77 -10.06 -11.18
N TRP A 855 -19.51 -9.10 -11.74
CA TRP A 855 -19.65 -8.89 -13.19
C TRP A 855 -20.06 -7.45 -13.53
N GLU A 856 -20.08 -7.13 -14.83
CA GLU A 856 -20.51 -5.83 -15.39
C GLU A 856 -21.95 -5.90 -15.92
N GLU A 857 -22.75 -4.86 -15.64
CA GLU A 857 -24.11 -4.66 -16.14
C GLU A 857 -24.24 -3.26 -16.78
N GLY A 858 -23.75 -3.13 -18.02
CA GLY A 858 -23.77 -1.88 -18.77
C GLY A 858 -22.76 -0.88 -18.22
N ASP A 859 -23.19 -0.05 -17.28
CA ASP A 859 -22.35 0.93 -16.57
C ASP A 859 -22.21 0.63 -15.08
N GLU A 860 -22.90 -0.37 -14.55
CA GLU A 860 -22.74 -0.81 -13.16
C GLU A 860 -21.79 -2.01 -13.09
N ILE A 861 -21.08 -2.14 -11.98
CA ILE A 861 -20.45 -3.39 -11.56
C ILE A 861 -21.21 -3.95 -10.37
N VAL A 862 -21.51 -5.25 -10.42
CA VAL A 862 -22.26 -5.99 -9.42
C VAL A 862 -21.31 -6.94 -8.71
N LEU A 863 -21.22 -6.83 -7.38
CA LEU A 863 -20.45 -7.69 -6.49
C LEU A 863 -21.39 -8.49 -5.59
N ILE A 864 -21.20 -9.80 -5.51
CA ILE A 864 -21.94 -10.68 -4.59
C ILE A 864 -21.00 -11.22 -3.51
N THR A 865 -21.32 -10.93 -2.25
CA THR A 865 -20.34 -11.02 -1.14
C THR A 865 -20.95 -11.42 0.21
N CYS A 866 -20.15 -12.03 1.09
CA CYS A 866 -20.53 -12.36 2.48
C CYS A 866 -20.06 -11.23 3.42
N ARG A 867 -21.02 -10.40 3.84
CA ARG A 867 -20.84 -9.17 4.62
C ARG A 867 -21.00 -9.46 6.11
N LEU A 868 -19.97 -9.13 6.89
CA LEU A 868 -19.97 -9.12 8.35
C LEU A 868 -20.25 -7.72 8.91
N GLU A 869 -21.12 -7.64 9.91
CA GLU A 869 -21.30 -6.44 10.75
C GLU A 869 -20.44 -6.54 12.02
N ASN A 870 -19.59 -5.52 12.27
CA ASN A 870 -18.81 -5.33 13.51
C ASN A 870 -18.01 -6.55 14.06
N PRO A 871 -17.15 -7.23 13.28
CA PRO A 871 -16.40 -8.40 13.77
C PRO A 871 -15.36 -8.05 14.85
N ASP A 872 -15.30 -8.84 15.93
CA ASP A 872 -14.22 -8.77 16.92
C ASP A 872 -13.38 -10.07 16.94
N LEU A 873 -12.20 -10.02 16.33
CA LEU A 873 -11.29 -11.17 16.29
C LEU A 873 -10.74 -11.59 17.67
N ASP A 874 -10.80 -10.74 18.71
CA ASP A 874 -10.45 -11.20 20.07
C ASP A 874 -11.44 -12.24 20.60
N MET A 875 -12.71 -12.19 20.18
CA MET A 875 -13.72 -13.16 20.58
C MET A 875 -13.46 -14.52 19.89
N VAL A 876 -13.05 -14.49 18.62
CA VAL A 876 -12.54 -15.63 17.84
C VAL A 876 -11.24 -16.24 18.42
N SER A 877 -10.64 -15.67 19.46
CA SER A 877 -9.39 -16.20 20.05
C SER A 877 -9.54 -17.38 21.02
N GLY A 878 -10.73 -17.97 21.13
CA GLY A 878 -10.96 -19.27 21.78
C GLY A 878 -11.00 -19.28 23.31
N ILE A 879 -11.16 -18.11 23.94
CA ILE A 879 -11.33 -17.97 25.41
C ILE A 879 -12.81 -18.03 25.82
N VAL A 880 -13.72 -17.70 24.90
CA VAL A 880 -15.18 -17.68 25.10
C VAL A 880 -15.82 -18.73 24.19
N LYS A 881 -16.88 -19.37 24.67
CA LYS A 881 -17.72 -20.23 23.82
C LYS A 881 -18.73 -19.34 23.10
N GLU A 882 -18.39 -18.96 21.88
CA GLU A 882 -19.04 -17.93 21.08
C GLU A 882 -20.55 -18.18 20.84
N LYS A 883 -21.30 -17.09 20.66
CA LYS A 883 -22.69 -17.11 20.19
C LYS A 883 -22.78 -16.41 18.83
N LEU A 884 -23.51 -17.02 17.88
CA LEU A 884 -23.90 -16.39 16.60
C LEU A 884 -24.59 -15.03 16.74
N GLU A 885 -25.23 -14.76 17.90
CA GLU A 885 -25.84 -13.47 18.23
C GLU A 885 -24.87 -12.27 18.08
N ASN A 886 -23.56 -12.50 18.19
CA ASN A 886 -22.52 -11.48 18.07
C ASN A 886 -21.95 -11.31 16.65
N PHE A 887 -22.19 -12.24 15.73
CA PHE A 887 -21.60 -12.25 14.39
C PHE A 887 -22.69 -12.37 13.32
N LYS A 888 -23.07 -11.24 12.73
CA LYS A 888 -23.98 -11.22 11.58
C LYS A 888 -23.17 -11.35 10.29
N ASN A 889 -23.27 -12.50 9.63
CA ASN A 889 -22.61 -12.77 8.35
C ASN A 889 -23.66 -13.09 7.29
N GLU A 890 -23.81 -12.21 6.31
CA GLU A 890 -25.00 -12.05 5.48
C GLU A 890 -24.62 -11.92 4.01
N LEU A 891 -25.34 -12.61 3.11
CA LEU A 891 -25.12 -12.46 1.67
C LEU A 891 -25.67 -11.10 1.21
N TYR A 892 -24.88 -10.34 0.45
CA TYR A 892 -25.22 -9.03 -0.10
C TYR A 892 -24.92 -8.94 -1.60
N GLU A 893 -25.76 -8.19 -2.31
CA GLU A 893 -25.49 -7.62 -3.63
C GLU A 893 -25.02 -6.17 -3.42
N MET A 894 -23.91 -5.79 -4.04
CA MET A 894 -23.37 -4.43 -4.03
C MET A 894 -23.24 -3.94 -5.47
N ARG A 895 -23.68 -2.71 -5.74
CA ARG A 895 -23.65 -2.10 -7.08
C ARG A 895 -22.83 -0.82 -7.07
N PHE A 896 -21.98 -0.68 -8.08
CA PHE A 896 -21.01 0.40 -8.24
C PHE A 896 -21.19 1.04 -9.63
N ASP A 897 -21.75 2.26 -9.68
CA ASP A 897 -22.04 2.96 -10.93
C ASP A 897 -20.78 3.64 -11.51
N MET A 898 -20.22 3.04 -12.55
CA MET A 898 -19.02 3.49 -13.23
C MET A 898 -19.21 4.80 -14.00
N LYS A 899 -20.45 5.28 -14.21
CA LYS A 899 -20.76 6.63 -14.70
C LYS A 899 -20.94 7.64 -13.58
N THR A 900 -21.90 7.48 -12.65
CA THR A 900 -22.20 8.50 -11.63
C THR A 900 -21.28 8.46 -10.40
N GLY A 901 -20.64 7.32 -10.11
CA GLY A 901 -19.90 7.13 -8.85
C GLY A 901 -20.79 6.78 -7.65
N ALA A 902 -22.09 6.60 -7.86
CA ALA A 902 -22.99 6.10 -6.82
C ALA A 902 -22.63 4.64 -6.45
N ALA A 903 -22.88 4.30 -5.18
CA ALA A 903 -22.75 2.96 -4.65
C ALA A 903 -24.04 2.59 -3.90
N SER A 904 -24.49 1.35 -4.04
CA SER A 904 -25.62 0.82 -3.27
C SER A 904 -25.38 -0.61 -2.82
N GLN A 905 -26.13 -1.06 -1.80
CA GLN A 905 -26.08 -2.42 -1.30
C GLN A 905 -27.48 -2.93 -0.97
N LYS A 906 -27.75 -4.20 -1.30
CA LYS A 906 -29.02 -4.91 -1.12
C LYS A 906 -28.74 -6.21 -0.37
N GLN A 907 -29.44 -6.41 0.74
CA GLN A 907 -29.33 -7.65 1.51
C GLN A 907 -30.02 -8.80 0.77
N LEU A 908 -29.31 -9.92 0.58
CA LEU A 908 -29.82 -11.13 -0.07
C LEU A 908 -30.14 -12.24 0.93
N SER A 909 -29.41 -12.36 2.04
CA SER A 909 -29.73 -13.30 3.12
C SER A 909 -29.71 -12.63 4.50
N ILE A 910 -30.42 -13.25 5.45
CA ILE A 910 -30.15 -13.01 6.87
C ILE A 910 -28.85 -13.71 7.31
N SER A 911 -28.45 -13.46 8.54
CA SER A 911 -27.23 -14.00 9.16
C SER A 911 -27.06 -15.53 9.11
N ALA A 912 -25.79 -15.94 9.20
CA ALA A 912 -25.22 -17.29 9.29
C ALA A 912 -24.82 -17.93 7.96
N VAL A 913 -24.36 -17.14 6.99
CA VAL A 913 -23.86 -17.62 5.68
C VAL A 913 -22.44 -17.12 5.40
N ASP A 914 -21.53 -18.02 5.01
CA ASP A 914 -20.17 -17.70 4.55
C ASP A 914 -19.64 -18.78 3.57
N PHE A 915 -18.39 -18.68 3.12
CA PHE A 915 -17.73 -19.52 2.11
C PHE A 915 -18.58 -19.66 0.82
N PRO A 916 -18.86 -18.55 0.13
CA PRO A 916 -19.66 -18.55 -1.07
C PRO A 916 -18.90 -19.16 -2.26
N ARG A 917 -19.55 -20.01 -3.05
CA ARG A 917 -19.04 -20.55 -4.32
C ARG A 917 -20.09 -20.45 -5.42
N ILE A 918 -19.61 -20.48 -6.66
CA ILE A 918 -20.39 -20.41 -7.90
C ILE A 918 -19.95 -21.54 -8.84
N ASN A 919 -20.60 -21.70 -9.99
CA ASN A 919 -19.99 -22.43 -11.10
C ASN A 919 -18.77 -21.64 -11.61
N GLU A 920 -17.57 -22.16 -11.36
CA GLU A 920 -16.31 -21.45 -11.59
C GLU A 920 -16.05 -21.09 -13.07
N SER A 921 -16.77 -21.73 -14.00
CA SER A 921 -16.84 -21.36 -15.43
C SER A 921 -17.40 -19.95 -15.67
N TYR A 922 -18.08 -19.36 -14.68
CA TYR A 922 -18.67 -18.02 -14.71
C TYR A 922 -17.88 -17.01 -13.86
N THR A 923 -16.69 -17.37 -13.37
CA THR A 923 -15.77 -16.45 -12.70
C THR A 923 -15.57 -15.17 -13.54
N GLY A 924 -15.86 -14.02 -12.93
CA GLY A 924 -15.84 -12.70 -13.56
C GLY A 924 -16.97 -12.39 -14.55
N ARG A 925 -17.90 -13.32 -14.80
CA ARG A 925 -19.06 -13.15 -15.70
C ARG A 925 -20.38 -13.23 -14.91
N LYS A 926 -21.48 -12.74 -15.51
CA LYS A 926 -22.79 -12.78 -14.87
C LYS A 926 -23.21 -14.23 -14.57
N GLN A 927 -23.61 -14.46 -13.32
CA GLN A 927 -24.11 -15.73 -12.80
C GLN A 927 -25.45 -15.52 -12.08
N ARG A 928 -26.21 -16.60 -11.90
CA ARG A 928 -27.51 -16.64 -11.24
C ARG A 928 -27.48 -17.37 -9.90
N PHE A 929 -26.66 -18.39 -9.73
CA PHE A 929 -26.68 -19.28 -8.58
C PHE A 929 -25.44 -19.16 -7.69
N VAL A 930 -25.68 -18.83 -6.42
CA VAL A 930 -24.64 -18.82 -5.38
C VAL A 930 -24.93 -19.94 -4.38
N TYR A 931 -23.90 -20.72 -4.10
CA TYR A 931 -23.88 -21.70 -3.02
C TYR A 931 -23.12 -21.09 -1.84
N GLY A 932 -23.51 -21.43 -0.61
CA GLY A 932 -22.81 -20.99 0.59
C GLY A 932 -22.92 -22.02 1.71
N THR A 933 -22.07 -21.88 2.72
CA THR A 933 -22.13 -22.68 3.94
C THR A 933 -23.02 -22.01 4.99
N ILE A 934 -23.82 -22.79 5.71
CA ILE A 934 -24.59 -22.32 6.86
C ILE A 934 -23.76 -22.56 8.13
N LEU A 935 -23.51 -21.50 8.89
CA LEU A 935 -22.67 -21.53 10.09
C LEU A 935 -23.43 -21.94 11.36
N ASN A 936 -22.80 -22.76 12.21
CA ASN A 936 -23.24 -23.05 13.59
C ASN A 936 -22.65 -22.06 14.60
N ASP A 937 -21.44 -21.64 14.32
CA ASP A 937 -20.57 -20.68 14.99
C ASP A 937 -19.56 -20.22 13.92
N ILE A 938 -18.58 -19.41 14.31
CA ILE A 938 -17.62 -18.77 13.38
C ILE A 938 -16.72 -19.81 12.68
N THR A 939 -16.64 -21.03 13.21
CA THR A 939 -15.66 -22.04 12.80
C THR A 939 -16.28 -23.33 12.24
N ASN A 940 -17.53 -23.65 12.58
CA ASN A 940 -18.17 -24.92 12.23
C ASN A 940 -19.36 -24.73 11.26
N VAL A 941 -19.29 -25.33 10.08
CA VAL A 941 -20.39 -25.40 9.08
C VAL A 941 -21.40 -26.47 9.48
N LYS A 942 -22.72 -26.18 9.50
CA LYS A 942 -23.80 -27.16 9.79
C LYS A 942 -24.68 -27.54 8.60
N GLY A 943 -24.46 -26.93 7.44
CA GLY A 943 -25.24 -27.17 6.23
C GLY A 943 -24.76 -26.35 5.03
N ILE A 944 -25.35 -26.60 3.86
CA ILE A 944 -25.09 -25.87 2.61
C ILE A 944 -26.40 -25.24 2.12
N ILE A 945 -26.35 -24.04 1.56
CA ILE A 945 -27.50 -23.26 1.08
C ILE A 945 -27.31 -22.84 -0.39
N LYS A 946 -28.40 -22.76 -1.14
CA LYS A 946 -28.44 -22.28 -2.54
C LYS A 946 -29.35 -21.06 -2.69
N PHE A 947 -28.82 -20.04 -3.35
CA PHE A 947 -29.52 -18.81 -3.72
C PHE A 947 -29.70 -18.70 -5.24
N ASP A 948 -30.80 -18.11 -5.67
CA ASP A 948 -31.08 -17.68 -7.04
C ASP A 948 -31.22 -16.15 -7.08
N LEU A 949 -30.27 -15.50 -7.73
CA LEU A 949 -30.15 -14.03 -7.80
C LEU A 949 -31.17 -13.39 -8.75
N HIS A 950 -31.91 -14.17 -9.53
CA HIS A 950 -33.01 -13.67 -10.36
C HIS A 950 -34.36 -13.63 -9.61
N VAL A 951 -34.41 -14.04 -8.35
CA VAL A 951 -35.60 -14.00 -7.50
C VAL A 951 -35.38 -13.04 -6.33
N GLU A 952 -36.38 -12.24 -5.97
CA GLU A 952 -36.26 -11.30 -4.86
C GLU A 952 -36.20 -12.00 -3.47
N PRO A 953 -35.40 -11.50 -2.52
CA PRO A 953 -35.38 -12.00 -1.15
C PRO A 953 -36.73 -11.82 -0.43
N GLN A 954 -37.15 -12.85 0.32
CA GLN A 954 -38.40 -12.80 1.06
C GLN A 954 -38.23 -12.07 2.41
N GLY A 955 -38.59 -10.78 2.43
CA GLY A 955 -38.48 -9.92 3.61
C GLY A 955 -39.27 -10.43 4.83
N GLY A 956 -38.78 -10.10 6.02
CA GLY A 956 -39.43 -10.42 7.30
C GLY A 956 -39.12 -11.81 7.88
N LYS A 957 -38.35 -12.66 7.19
CA LYS A 957 -37.85 -13.93 7.73
C LYS A 957 -36.86 -13.69 8.88
N SER A 958 -36.93 -14.54 9.91
CA SER A 958 -35.99 -14.60 11.05
C SER A 958 -35.15 -15.87 11.09
N LYS A 959 -35.31 -16.75 10.09
CA LYS A 959 -34.57 -18.00 9.88
C LYS A 959 -34.27 -18.22 8.40
N LEU A 960 -33.20 -18.97 8.11
CA LEU A 960 -32.90 -19.45 6.76
C LEU A 960 -33.84 -20.60 6.44
N GLU A 961 -34.79 -20.35 5.54
CA GLU A 961 -35.85 -21.26 5.14
C GLU A 961 -36.07 -21.09 3.63
N VAL A 962 -36.35 -22.18 2.90
CA VAL A 962 -36.58 -22.16 1.44
C VAL A 962 -37.74 -21.23 1.08
N GLY A 963 -37.68 -20.61 -0.11
CA GLY A 963 -38.68 -19.66 -0.62
C GLY A 963 -38.17 -18.21 -0.69
N GLY A 964 -38.57 -17.51 -1.75
CA GLY A 964 -37.87 -16.32 -2.23
C GLY A 964 -36.63 -16.73 -3.01
N ASN A 965 -35.54 -15.97 -2.87
CA ASN A 965 -34.25 -16.30 -3.48
C ASN A 965 -33.60 -17.60 -2.95
N ILE A 966 -33.94 -18.08 -1.75
CA ILE A 966 -33.42 -19.35 -1.23
C ILE A 966 -34.12 -20.53 -1.94
N GLN A 967 -33.39 -21.25 -2.78
CA GLN A 967 -33.92 -22.38 -3.56
C GLN A 967 -33.77 -23.74 -2.85
N GLY A 968 -32.77 -23.89 -1.96
CA GLY A 968 -32.54 -25.16 -1.27
C GLY A 968 -31.57 -25.05 -0.10
N ILE A 969 -31.72 -25.95 0.87
CA ILE A 969 -30.88 -26.07 2.07
C ILE A 969 -30.61 -27.56 2.30
N PHE A 970 -29.33 -27.91 2.46
CA PHE A 970 -28.87 -29.24 2.85
C PHE A 970 -28.33 -29.18 4.29
N GLU A 971 -29.02 -29.79 5.24
CA GLU A 971 -28.58 -29.85 6.65
C GLU A 971 -27.72 -31.09 6.93
N LEU A 972 -26.61 -30.93 7.65
CA LEU A 972 -25.76 -32.07 8.06
C LEU A 972 -26.37 -32.87 9.23
N GLY A 973 -27.31 -32.27 9.97
CA GLY A 973 -27.90 -32.85 11.17
C GLY A 973 -27.05 -32.65 12.44
N PRO A 974 -27.56 -33.05 13.62
CA PRO A 974 -26.96 -32.69 14.91
C PRO A 974 -25.57 -33.30 15.12
N GLY A 975 -24.60 -32.46 15.51
CA GLY A 975 -23.22 -32.89 15.81
C GLY A 975 -22.36 -33.25 14.59
N ARG A 976 -22.87 -33.01 13.37
CA ARG A 976 -22.12 -33.19 12.12
C ARG A 976 -21.77 -31.82 11.53
N PHE A 977 -20.50 -31.63 11.21
CA PHE A 977 -19.96 -30.35 10.77
C PHE A 977 -19.11 -30.48 9.50
N GLY A 978 -19.29 -29.55 8.55
CA GLY A 978 -18.74 -29.62 7.19
C GLY A 978 -17.51 -28.75 6.94
N SER A 979 -17.07 -28.71 5.67
CA SER A 979 -16.17 -27.71 5.11
C SER A 979 -16.90 -26.77 4.15
N GLU A 980 -16.15 -25.84 3.54
CA GLU A 980 -16.50 -25.26 2.24
C GLU A 980 -16.90 -26.35 1.23
N ALA A 981 -17.88 -26.05 0.37
CA ALA A 981 -18.42 -26.96 -0.64
C ALA A 981 -18.16 -26.47 -2.07
N ILE A 982 -17.54 -27.33 -2.87
CA ILE A 982 -16.99 -26.98 -4.17
C ILE A 982 -17.94 -27.43 -5.27
N PHE A 983 -18.35 -26.50 -6.13
CA PHE A 983 -19.17 -26.81 -7.29
C PHE A 983 -18.30 -27.39 -8.40
N VAL A 984 -18.62 -28.59 -8.87
CA VAL A 984 -18.03 -29.20 -10.06
C VAL A 984 -19.13 -29.34 -11.14
N PRO A 985 -19.00 -28.66 -12.30
CA PRO A 985 -20.00 -28.74 -13.35
C PRO A 985 -20.03 -30.14 -13.99
N ARG A 986 -21.21 -30.61 -14.40
CA ARG A 986 -21.37 -31.87 -15.15
C ARG A 986 -20.65 -31.82 -16.50
N LYS A 987 -20.55 -30.63 -17.09
CA LYS A 987 -19.81 -30.33 -18.32
C LYS A 987 -19.05 -29.02 -18.12
N PRO A 988 -17.72 -28.98 -18.29
CA PRO A 988 -16.95 -27.75 -18.16
C PRO A 988 -17.43 -26.63 -19.10
N GLY A 989 -17.34 -25.38 -18.64
CA GLY A 989 -17.73 -24.20 -19.42
C GLY A 989 -19.20 -23.80 -19.26
N VAL A 990 -19.62 -22.82 -20.07
CA VAL A 990 -20.91 -22.09 -19.93
C VAL A 990 -22.01 -22.61 -20.88
N THR A 991 -21.97 -23.89 -21.25
CA THR A 991 -22.86 -24.47 -22.30
C THR A 991 -23.98 -25.38 -21.79
N SER A 992 -23.96 -25.72 -20.49
CA SER A 992 -25.07 -26.36 -19.79
C SER A 992 -25.89 -25.33 -19.01
N GLU A 993 -26.98 -25.77 -18.36
CA GLU A 993 -27.57 -24.99 -17.27
C GLU A 993 -26.49 -24.72 -16.21
N GLU A 994 -26.50 -23.50 -15.65
CA GLU A 994 -25.44 -23.00 -14.76
C GLU A 994 -25.28 -23.87 -13.49
N ASP A 995 -26.37 -24.43 -12.99
CA ASP A 995 -26.43 -25.30 -11.82
C ASP A 995 -26.38 -26.81 -12.12
N ASP A 996 -26.16 -27.22 -13.37
CA ASP A 996 -25.99 -28.64 -13.72
C ASP A 996 -24.61 -29.16 -13.29
N GLY A 997 -24.51 -29.52 -12.02
CA GLY A 997 -23.29 -30.00 -11.39
C GLY A 997 -23.53 -30.55 -9.98
N TYR A 998 -22.44 -30.76 -9.25
CA TYR A 998 -22.44 -31.33 -7.91
C TYR A 998 -21.62 -30.48 -6.95
N LEU A 999 -22.00 -30.50 -5.67
CA LEU A 999 -21.25 -29.86 -4.59
C LEU A 999 -20.53 -30.95 -3.79
N ILE A 1000 -19.21 -30.82 -3.63
CA ILE A 1000 -18.36 -31.76 -2.89
C ILE A 1000 -17.71 -31.08 -1.66
N PHE A 1001 -17.79 -31.72 -0.49
CA PHE A 1001 -17.27 -31.20 0.78
C PHE A 1001 -16.91 -32.30 1.78
N PHE A 1002 -15.96 -32.01 2.67
CA PHE A 1002 -15.67 -32.87 3.82
C PHE A 1002 -16.75 -32.69 4.90
N VAL A 1003 -17.02 -33.76 5.67
CA VAL A 1003 -17.82 -33.73 6.89
C VAL A 1003 -17.08 -34.46 8.01
N HIS A 1004 -17.20 -33.98 9.23
CA HIS A 1004 -16.83 -34.65 10.46
C HIS A 1004 -18.07 -34.87 11.33
N ASP A 1005 -18.20 -36.05 11.92
CA ASP A 1005 -19.26 -36.40 12.84
C ASP A 1005 -18.70 -36.47 14.26
N GLU A 1006 -18.94 -35.45 15.09
CA GLU A 1006 -18.46 -35.42 16.48
C GLU A 1006 -19.12 -36.50 17.34
N ASN A 1007 -20.27 -37.06 16.92
CA ASN A 1007 -20.94 -38.15 17.64
C ASN A 1007 -20.18 -39.48 17.51
N THR A 1008 -19.44 -39.71 16.42
CA THR A 1008 -18.69 -40.96 16.17
C THR A 1008 -17.17 -40.76 16.03
N GLY A 1009 -16.69 -39.51 15.93
CA GLY A 1009 -15.30 -39.16 15.69
C GLY A 1009 -14.81 -39.44 14.25
N LYS A 1010 -15.71 -39.84 13.34
CA LYS A 1010 -15.41 -40.17 11.95
C LYS A 1010 -15.42 -38.94 11.04
N SER A 1011 -14.83 -39.10 9.84
CA SER A 1011 -14.96 -38.14 8.75
C SER A 1011 -15.30 -38.83 7.44
N GLU A 1012 -15.92 -38.08 6.55
CA GLU A 1012 -16.43 -38.51 5.24
C GLU A 1012 -16.32 -37.37 4.22
N VAL A 1013 -16.47 -37.67 2.93
CA VAL A 1013 -16.69 -36.65 1.88
C VAL A 1013 -18.07 -36.88 1.27
N ASN A 1014 -18.89 -35.83 1.26
CA ASN A 1014 -20.25 -35.89 0.75
C ASN A 1014 -20.33 -35.16 -0.60
N VAL A 1015 -21.12 -35.74 -1.51
CA VAL A 1015 -21.46 -35.17 -2.82
C VAL A 1015 -22.97 -35.00 -2.89
N ILE A 1016 -23.44 -33.79 -3.15
CA ILE A 1016 -24.87 -33.49 -3.34
C ILE A 1016 -25.12 -32.91 -4.73
N ASP A 1017 -26.31 -33.15 -5.28
CA ASP A 1017 -26.73 -32.58 -6.56
C ASP A 1017 -27.02 -31.08 -6.39
N ALA A 1018 -26.25 -30.23 -7.08
CA ALA A 1018 -26.27 -28.78 -6.87
C ALA A 1018 -27.54 -28.14 -7.43
N ARG A 1019 -28.19 -28.79 -8.41
CA ARG A 1019 -29.45 -28.34 -8.99
C ARG A 1019 -30.60 -28.47 -8.00
N THR A 1020 -30.76 -29.67 -7.44
CA THR A 1020 -31.91 -30.05 -6.61
C THR A 1020 -31.73 -29.76 -5.12
N MET A 1021 -30.49 -29.68 -4.60
CA MET A 1021 -30.19 -29.59 -3.17
C MET A 1021 -30.87 -30.69 -2.33
N SER A 1022 -30.98 -31.90 -2.90
CA SER A 1022 -31.57 -33.08 -2.26
C SER A 1022 -31.00 -33.35 -0.87
N ALA A 1023 -31.88 -33.61 0.11
CA ALA A 1023 -31.50 -34.02 1.47
C ALA A 1023 -30.83 -35.41 1.51
N ASP A 1024 -31.09 -36.26 0.52
CA ASP A 1024 -30.34 -37.48 0.27
C ASP A 1024 -29.11 -37.15 -0.61
N PRO A 1025 -27.87 -37.35 -0.12
CA PRO A 1025 -26.66 -37.10 -0.91
C PRO A 1025 -26.46 -38.16 -2.01
N VAL A 1026 -25.84 -37.72 -3.10
CA VAL A 1026 -25.54 -38.52 -4.29
C VAL A 1026 -24.40 -39.51 -4.01
N ALA A 1027 -23.41 -39.07 -3.21
CA ALA A 1027 -22.41 -39.95 -2.63
C ALA A 1027 -22.05 -39.56 -1.19
N ILE A 1028 -21.65 -40.56 -0.39
CA ILE A 1028 -20.91 -40.42 0.86
C ILE A 1028 -19.68 -41.35 0.76
N VAL A 1029 -18.49 -40.80 0.91
CA VAL A 1029 -17.22 -41.54 0.92
C VAL A 1029 -16.68 -41.60 2.35
N GLU A 1030 -16.61 -42.78 2.97
CA GLU A 1030 -16.04 -42.92 4.33
C GLU A 1030 -14.51 -42.80 4.28
N LEU A 1031 -13.93 -41.94 5.14
CA LEU A 1031 -12.49 -41.73 5.22
C LEU A 1031 -11.83 -42.63 6.30
N PRO A 1032 -10.56 -43.05 6.10
CA PRO A 1032 -9.87 -43.95 7.03
C PRO A 1032 -9.49 -43.28 8.36
N HIS A 1033 -9.45 -41.95 8.41
CA HIS A 1033 -9.04 -41.17 9.58
C HIS A 1033 -9.91 -39.92 9.76
N ARG A 1034 -9.88 -39.34 10.96
CA ARG A 1034 -10.44 -38.01 11.24
C ARG A 1034 -9.82 -36.97 10.33
N VAL A 1035 -10.64 -36.09 9.77
CA VAL A 1035 -10.22 -34.88 9.06
C VAL A 1035 -10.53 -33.67 9.95
N PRO A 1036 -9.51 -32.98 10.49
CA PRO A 1036 -9.69 -31.78 11.31
C PRO A 1036 -10.47 -30.67 10.61
N PHE A 1037 -10.97 -29.69 11.36
CA PHE A 1037 -11.50 -28.47 10.76
C PHE A 1037 -10.38 -27.71 10.01
N GLY A 1038 -10.69 -27.26 8.80
CA GLY A 1038 -9.74 -26.61 7.89
C GLY A 1038 -10.38 -25.43 7.15
N PHE A 1039 -9.70 -24.95 6.13
CA PHE A 1039 -10.12 -23.79 5.34
C PHE A 1039 -10.57 -24.26 3.94
N HIS A 1040 -10.03 -23.63 2.91
CA HIS A 1040 -10.53 -23.75 1.54
C HIS A 1040 -10.27 -25.10 0.89
N ALA A 1041 -11.19 -25.45 0.00
CA ALA A 1041 -11.10 -26.59 -0.90
C ALA A 1041 -11.12 -26.16 -2.38
N PHE A 1042 -10.62 -27.05 -3.22
CA PHE A 1042 -10.52 -26.88 -4.66
C PHE A 1042 -10.60 -28.24 -5.36
N PHE A 1043 -11.04 -28.26 -6.62
CA PHE A 1043 -11.13 -29.47 -7.43
C PHE A 1043 -10.33 -29.30 -8.73
N VAL A 1044 -9.35 -30.17 -8.95
CA VAL A 1044 -8.49 -30.15 -10.15
C VAL A 1044 -8.92 -31.29 -11.08
N SER A 1045 -9.37 -30.96 -12.30
CA SER A 1045 -9.85 -31.98 -13.25
C SER A 1045 -8.73 -32.89 -13.75
N GLU A 1046 -9.07 -34.12 -14.15
CA GLU A 1046 -8.11 -35.10 -14.69
C GLU A 1046 -7.29 -34.55 -15.87
N LYS A 1047 -7.94 -33.80 -16.77
CA LYS A 1047 -7.29 -33.10 -17.89
C LYS A 1047 -6.20 -32.15 -17.38
N THR A 1048 -6.54 -31.34 -16.37
CA THR A 1048 -5.61 -30.38 -15.74
C THR A 1048 -4.46 -31.09 -15.04
N VAL A 1049 -4.70 -32.22 -14.37
CA VAL A 1049 -3.64 -33.03 -13.73
C VAL A 1049 -2.65 -33.54 -14.77
N PHE A 1050 -3.11 -34.06 -15.92
CA PHE A 1050 -2.22 -34.53 -16.99
C PHE A 1050 -1.44 -33.39 -17.67
N GLU A 1051 -2.07 -32.25 -17.93
CA GLU A 1051 -1.40 -31.09 -18.54
C GLU A 1051 -0.29 -30.54 -17.63
N LEU A 1052 -0.57 -30.40 -16.32
CA LEU A 1052 0.42 -30.00 -15.32
C LEU A 1052 1.54 -31.04 -15.13
N ALA A 1053 1.25 -32.34 -15.24
CA ALA A 1053 2.26 -33.39 -15.07
C ALA A 1053 3.33 -33.34 -16.17
N ARG A 1054 2.90 -33.22 -17.43
CA ARG A 1054 3.77 -33.16 -18.63
C ARG A 1054 4.73 -31.97 -18.60
N ASP A 1055 4.22 -30.80 -18.24
CA ASP A 1055 5.01 -29.56 -18.33
C ASP A 1055 6.05 -29.45 -17.20
N VAL A 1056 5.83 -30.15 -16.06
CA VAL A 1056 6.85 -30.35 -15.01
C VAL A 1056 7.93 -31.35 -15.44
N GLU A 1057 7.60 -32.39 -16.21
CA GLU A 1057 8.60 -33.35 -16.71
C GLU A 1057 9.55 -32.73 -17.74
N LEU A 1058 9.02 -31.90 -18.65
CA LEU A 1058 9.83 -31.12 -19.60
C LEU A 1058 10.78 -30.12 -18.92
N ALA A 1059 10.45 -29.63 -17.72
CA ALA A 1059 11.37 -28.84 -16.90
C ALA A 1059 12.40 -29.74 -16.18
N GLY A 1060 11.97 -30.90 -15.68
CA GLY A 1060 12.80 -31.84 -14.92
C GLY A 1060 13.92 -32.50 -15.72
N GLU A 1061 13.73 -32.75 -17.02
CA GLU A 1061 14.79 -33.28 -17.91
C GLU A 1061 15.91 -32.24 -18.23
N SER A 1062 15.82 -31.01 -17.70
CA SER A 1062 16.82 -29.93 -17.90
C SER A 1062 17.73 -29.64 -16.70
N ILE A 1063 17.76 -30.52 -15.69
CA ILE A 1063 18.48 -30.35 -14.39
C ILE A 1063 19.60 -31.38 -14.23
#